data_AF-A0A172UDX0-F1
#
_entry.id   AF-A0A172UDX0-F1
#
_cell.length_a   1.000
_cell.length_b   1.000
_cell.length_c   1.000
_cell.angle_alpha   90.00
_cell.angle_beta   90.00
_cell.angle_gamma   90.00
#
_symmetry.space_group_name_H-M   'P 1'
#
loop_
_entity.id
_entity.type
_entity.pdbx_description
1 polymer ?
#
loop_
_entity_poly.entity_id
_entity_poly.type
_entity_poly.pdbx_seq_one_letter_code
_entity_poly.pdbx_strand_id
1 'polypeptide(L)'
;MRRAIGRCTRSRCCFEAGAAILFFGTLAQQPALHSDAFQAMQELAALGYRIPSAEQPLRVFPALTGGEFSGRHAGAWRPGSIYLREITQPGFSTSAYLRHELFHEASYRTCKGRLPEWAEEMAAMRFSGELAGREHEPQPDAADLENLISHIRQNSPLDRSDRDLLGRLALHYEWPSAICNPPEMLSRLLGAPFPAAGSGYLLASLISGRILETGGDVATPLPPGSLLKIPYAAALSQANPQILADELAASDTDKLGARRAQFSPERYRLLLSPIKQQSLTLRPPVTDQDWRAYLGERGADGGFALEASLPELALTLRAALLSQPDYFQGLVRNGVTPNSTLAGIDAADKQTFRKLKALAKTGTVSSGGGQPLVGHLMVAWPAEHPVYLAIFRQSGSSGAALAAKAAGLLRDWQRRFPSRYAAVRVHVLSATDPASWQTHSDCPELEAGSARISLCGHFYITSTARGSRSERRINGILHRSPAGGATVLETDAESYADAVLAAEAQHLAGPARDALRAVIVWNGSRGGHRHAETRSVCDTTHCMVFLGEALTGPVRHGHSTDAKLLGLLDELAGDRDWLAFANGGAQRWQRQIPLAELQRLFAEQQIFDIRRERRKDGALYVRMVYADADEALACEVFRNTLKLPSCPDSIQSADNQSWLFQGIGAGHGEGLSIETARELAEAGRSAEHILRDAYAIKTAR
;
A
#
# COMPACT_ATOMS: atom_id res chain seq x y z
N MET A 1 13.72 90.70 6.36
CA MET A 1 14.58 90.05 5.33
C MET A 1 14.96 88.66 5.82
N ARG A 2 14.22 87.63 5.40
CA ARG A 2 14.69 86.70 4.36
C ARG A 2 16.04 86.03 4.70
N ARG A 3 16.07 85.13 5.70
CA ARG A 3 17.12 84.09 5.87
C ARG A 3 16.86 83.18 7.09
N ALA A 4 15.77 82.42 7.10
CA ALA A 4 15.61 81.32 8.07
C ALA A 4 14.66 80.19 7.63
N ILE A 5 14.23 80.15 6.36
CA ILE A 5 13.29 79.13 5.83
C ILE A 5 14.01 78.17 4.84
N GLY A 6 15.34 78.27 4.69
CA GLY A 6 16.02 77.69 3.52
C GLY A 6 16.84 76.40 3.69
N ARG A 7 17.01 75.81 4.89
CA ARG A 7 18.05 74.76 5.07
C ARG A 7 17.71 73.55 5.95
N CYS A 8 16.46 73.34 6.36
CA CYS A 8 16.12 72.17 7.21
C CYS A 8 15.31 71.04 6.54
N THR A 9 14.97 71.16 5.24
CA THR A 9 14.12 70.17 4.56
C THR A 9 14.80 69.39 3.42
N ARG A 10 16.10 69.60 3.16
CA ARG A 10 16.82 68.86 2.11
C ARG A 10 17.79 67.76 2.59
N SER A 11 18.00 67.60 3.90
CA SER A 11 18.97 66.61 4.41
C SER A 11 18.33 65.42 5.16
N ARG A 12 17.02 65.44 5.43
CA ARG A 12 16.34 64.37 6.19
C ARG A 12 15.68 63.30 5.34
N CYS A 13 15.39 63.54 4.06
CA CYS A 13 14.82 62.51 3.17
C CYS A 13 15.86 61.59 2.52
N CYS A 14 17.17 61.78 2.75
CA CYS A 14 18.23 60.98 2.12
C CYS A 14 18.97 60.03 3.08
N PHE A 15 18.60 59.93 4.36
CA PHE A 15 19.41 59.21 5.36
C PHE A 15 18.78 57.98 6.01
N GLU A 16 17.48 57.68 5.82
CA GLU A 16 16.87 56.54 6.52
C GLU A 16 17.16 55.17 5.89
N ALA A 17 17.28 55.07 4.55
CA ALA A 17 17.67 53.80 3.92
C ALA A 17 19.20 53.55 3.94
N GLY A 18 20.02 54.60 4.04
CA GLY A 18 21.48 54.48 4.16
C GLY A 18 21.96 53.96 5.52
N ALA A 19 21.16 54.11 6.59
CA ALA A 19 21.53 53.64 7.93
C ALA A 19 21.31 52.12 8.14
N ALA A 20 20.56 51.46 7.25
CA ALA A 20 20.16 50.06 7.41
C ALA A 20 21.07 49.05 6.70
N ILE A 21 21.92 49.48 5.76
CA ILE A 21 22.90 48.61 5.09
C ILE A 21 24.29 48.91 5.64
N LEU A 22 24.94 47.91 6.21
CA LEU A 22 26.29 48.00 6.74
C LEU A 22 27.27 47.31 5.79
N PHE A 23 28.12 48.09 5.12
CA PHE A 23 29.23 47.57 4.32
C PHE A 23 30.46 47.38 5.21
N PHE A 24 31.05 46.18 5.20
CA PHE A 24 32.23 45.86 6.00
C PHE A 24 33.49 45.73 5.12
N GLY A 25 34.67 46.02 5.68
CA GLY A 25 35.96 45.84 5.00
C GLY A 25 36.21 46.81 3.83
N THR A 26 36.88 46.33 2.77
CA THR A 26 37.25 47.10 1.56
C THR A 26 36.05 47.66 0.78
N LEU A 27 34.84 47.13 1.00
CA LEU A 27 33.60 47.62 0.39
C LEU A 27 33.15 48.99 0.90
N ALA A 28 33.50 49.37 2.13
CA ALA A 28 33.14 50.69 2.68
C ALA A 28 33.75 51.86 1.87
N GLN A 29 34.74 51.57 1.02
CA GLN A 29 35.41 52.52 0.13
C GLN A 29 34.88 52.49 -1.32
N GLN A 30 33.75 51.80 -1.59
CA GLN A 30 33.15 51.68 -2.92
C GLN A 30 31.84 52.48 -3.03
N PRO A 31 31.89 53.82 -3.21
CA PRO A 31 30.70 54.68 -3.19
C PRO A 31 29.70 54.36 -4.30
N ALA A 32 30.16 53.82 -5.43
CA ALA A 32 29.29 53.38 -6.53
C ALA A 32 28.40 52.19 -6.10
N LEU A 33 28.99 51.15 -5.50
CA LEU A 33 28.23 49.99 -5.01
C LEU A 33 27.27 50.34 -3.87
N HIS A 34 27.65 51.29 -3.01
CA HIS A 34 26.75 51.84 -2.01
C HIS A 34 25.54 52.54 -2.64
N SER A 35 25.78 53.38 -3.66
CA SER A 35 24.70 54.07 -4.41
C SER A 35 23.78 53.07 -5.11
N ASP A 36 24.35 52.05 -5.76
CA ASP A 36 23.59 51.02 -6.47
C ASP A 36 22.72 50.20 -5.51
N ALA A 37 23.27 49.80 -4.36
CA ALA A 37 22.52 49.09 -3.32
C ALA A 37 21.36 49.93 -2.78
N PHE A 38 21.62 51.20 -2.51
CA PHE A 38 20.60 52.13 -2.04
C PHE A 38 19.46 52.29 -3.07
N GLN A 39 19.81 52.48 -4.34
CA GLN A 39 18.83 52.59 -5.41
C GLN A 39 18.02 51.29 -5.57
N ALA A 40 18.68 50.13 -5.54
CA ALA A 40 18.03 48.83 -5.61
C ALA A 40 17.01 48.65 -4.47
N MET A 41 17.36 49.05 -3.24
CA MET A 41 16.42 48.99 -2.12
C MET A 41 15.24 49.94 -2.28
N GLN A 42 15.43 51.12 -2.87
CA GLN A 42 14.31 52.04 -3.16
C GLN A 42 13.38 51.46 -4.23
N GLU A 43 13.92 50.83 -5.26
CA GLU A 43 13.15 50.13 -6.28
C GLU A 43 12.33 48.99 -5.67
N LEU A 44 12.94 48.16 -4.81
CA LEU A 44 12.24 47.09 -4.09
C LEU A 44 11.15 47.63 -3.16
N ALA A 45 11.43 48.73 -2.44
CA ALA A 45 10.43 49.39 -1.59
C ALA A 45 9.25 49.92 -2.41
N ALA A 46 9.51 50.52 -3.57
CA ALA A 46 8.47 51.01 -4.48
C ALA A 46 7.61 49.87 -5.06
N LEU A 47 8.21 48.69 -5.24
CA LEU A 47 7.50 47.46 -5.61
C LEU A 47 6.73 46.82 -4.43
N GLY A 48 6.84 47.37 -3.21
CA GLY A 48 6.12 46.91 -2.03
C GLY A 48 6.85 45.87 -1.17
N TYR A 49 8.14 45.61 -1.44
CA TYR A 49 8.96 44.75 -0.57
C TYR A 49 9.36 45.47 0.72
N ARG A 50 9.45 44.69 1.80
CA ARG A 50 10.00 45.13 3.09
C ARG A 50 11.52 45.20 3.00
N ILE A 51 12.03 46.40 3.18
CA ILE A 51 13.46 46.70 3.16
C ILE A 51 14.08 46.61 4.56
N PRO A 52 15.41 46.40 4.68
CA PRO A 52 16.13 46.50 5.94
C PRO A 52 15.88 47.84 6.65
N SER A 53 15.82 47.81 7.98
CA SER A 53 15.70 48.98 8.84
C SER A 53 16.92 49.08 9.76
N ALA A 54 17.09 50.22 10.43
CA ALA A 54 18.17 50.38 11.41
C ALA A 54 18.10 49.36 12.57
N GLU A 55 16.90 48.85 12.89
CA GLU A 55 16.65 47.84 13.93
C GLU A 55 16.97 46.42 13.45
N GLN A 56 16.94 46.18 12.14
CA GLN A 56 17.26 44.90 11.51
C GLN A 56 18.13 45.12 10.27
N PRO A 57 19.38 45.59 10.46
CA PRO A 57 20.24 45.99 9.35
C PRO A 57 20.70 44.79 8.54
N LEU A 58 20.96 45.02 7.25
CA LEU A 58 21.61 44.07 6.35
C LEU A 58 23.12 44.31 6.35
N ARG A 59 23.92 43.26 6.41
CA ARG A 59 25.38 43.33 6.41
C ARG A 59 25.94 42.83 5.09
N VAL A 60 26.76 43.63 4.40
CA VAL A 60 27.41 43.24 3.15
C VAL A 60 28.91 43.09 3.39
N PHE A 61 29.43 41.89 3.14
CA PHE A 61 30.82 41.52 3.34
C PHE A 61 31.56 41.41 1.99
N PRO A 62 32.86 41.77 1.97
CA PRO A 62 33.68 41.64 0.77
C PRO A 62 33.95 40.17 0.49
N ALA A 63 34.40 39.85 -0.73
CA ALA A 63 34.85 38.50 -1.06
C ALA A 63 36.02 38.12 -0.13
N LEU A 64 35.77 37.19 0.78
CA LEU A 64 36.78 36.65 1.68
C LEU A 64 37.35 35.39 1.00
N THR A 65 38.44 35.57 0.25
CA THR A 65 39.33 34.53 -0.35
C THR A 65 38.86 33.80 -1.61
N GLY A 66 39.81 33.56 -2.53
CA GLY A 66 39.69 32.77 -3.77
C GLY A 66 39.56 31.25 -3.55
N GLY A 67 38.77 30.84 -2.55
CA GLY A 67 38.31 29.46 -2.42
C GLY A 67 37.05 29.24 -3.24
N GLU A 68 36.91 28.06 -3.84
CA GLU A 68 35.64 27.62 -4.42
C GLU A 68 34.57 27.55 -3.32
N PHE A 69 33.78 28.61 -3.19
CA PHE A 69 32.47 28.47 -2.56
C PHE A 69 31.64 27.55 -3.46
N SER A 70 31.05 26.51 -2.87
CA SER A 70 30.18 25.57 -3.57
C SER A 70 29.17 26.33 -4.43
N GLY A 71 28.75 25.77 -5.56
CA GLY A 71 27.78 26.37 -6.49
C GLY A 71 26.39 26.70 -5.91
N ARG A 72 26.24 26.61 -4.58
CA ARG A 72 25.11 27.16 -3.83
C ARG A 72 25.37 28.65 -3.55
N HIS A 73 24.31 29.46 -3.51
CA HIS A 73 24.37 30.85 -3.05
C HIS A 73 25.13 30.94 -1.71
N ALA A 74 25.80 32.07 -1.46
CA ALA A 74 26.74 32.22 -0.34
C ALA A 74 26.19 31.58 0.96
N GLY A 75 26.79 30.44 1.34
CA GLY A 75 26.53 29.65 2.55
C GLY A 75 25.14 29.73 3.17
N ALA A 76 24.27 28.75 2.89
CA ALA A 76 23.11 28.41 3.73
C ALA A 76 22.40 29.65 4.30
N TRP A 77 21.74 30.42 3.43
CA TRP A 77 20.81 31.53 3.71
C TRP A 77 20.79 31.95 5.19
N ARG A 78 21.68 32.88 5.55
CA ARG A 78 21.61 33.59 6.84
C ARG A 78 20.93 34.93 6.59
N PRO A 79 19.65 35.10 6.97
CA PRO A 79 18.97 36.38 6.83
C PRO A 79 19.79 37.51 7.45
N GLY A 80 19.94 38.62 6.74
CA GLY A 80 20.68 39.79 7.22
C GLY A 80 22.18 39.81 6.89
N SER A 81 22.70 38.91 6.05
CA SER A 81 24.10 38.96 5.59
C SER A 81 24.27 38.54 4.13
N ILE A 82 24.97 39.37 3.34
CA ILE A 82 25.36 39.10 1.93
C ILE A 82 26.88 39.06 1.84
N TYR A 83 27.41 38.05 1.13
CA TYR A 83 28.84 37.94 0.82
C TYR A 83 29.05 38.10 -0.68
N LEU A 84 29.84 39.11 -1.08
CA LEU A 84 30.17 39.34 -2.48
C LEU A 84 31.21 38.34 -2.99
N ARG A 85 31.18 38.03 -4.30
CA ARG A 85 32.12 37.11 -4.96
C ARG A 85 33.15 37.89 -5.78
N GLU A 86 34.40 37.42 -5.77
CA GLU A 86 35.52 38.05 -6.50
C GLU A 86 35.47 37.70 -8.00
N ILE A 87 34.97 36.50 -8.33
CA ILE A 87 34.68 36.06 -9.70
C ILE A 87 33.17 35.81 -9.79
N THR A 88 32.44 36.83 -10.22
CA THR A 88 31.10 36.66 -10.77
C THR A 88 31.22 35.98 -12.15
N GLN A 89 30.20 35.23 -12.59
CA GLN A 89 30.26 34.55 -13.89
C GLN A 89 30.68 35.54 -15.02
N PRO A 90 31.36 35.08 -16.09
CA PRO A 90 31.79 35.99 -17.16
C PRO A 90 30.62 36.84 -17.67
N GLY A 91 30.74 38.16 -17.58
CA GLY A 91 29.68 39.11 -17.96
C GLY A 91 28.76 39.59 -16.84
N PHE A 92 28.88 39.07 -15.62
CA PHE A 92 28.04 39.47 -14.48
C PHE A 92 28.77 40.48 -13.59
N SER A 93 28.27 41.72 -13.46
CA SER A 93 28.95 42.74 -12.64
C SER A 93 28.73 42.54 -11.14
N THR A 94 29.65 43.02 -10.30
CA THR A 94 29.48 43.01 -8.83
C THR A 94 28.22 43.75 -8.38
N SER A 95 27.81 44.80 -9.13
CA SER A 95 26.57 45.55 -8.87
C SER A 95 25.33 44.71 -9.16
N ALA A 96 25.29 44.00 -10.29
CA ALA A 96 24.18 43.12 -10.62
C ALA A 96 24.08 41.94 -9.63
N TYR A 97 25.20 41.34 -9.23
CA TYR A 97 25.23 40.32 -8.16
C TYR A 97 24.69 40.87 -6.84
N LEU A 98 25.10 42.08 -6.42
CA LEU A 98 24.58 42.69 -5.20
C LEU A 98 23.06 42.93 -5.29
N ARG A 99 22.57 43.41 -6.43
CA ARG A 99 21.12 43.61 -6.66
C ARG A 99 20.35 42.28 -6.58
N HIS A 100 20.89 41.20 -7.13
CA HIS A 100 20.33 39.85 -7.05
C HIS A 100 20.18 39.40 -5.60
N GLU A 101 21.25 39.49 -4.80
CA GLU A 101 21.23 39.09 -3.39
C GLU A 101 20.34 40.02 -2.52
N LEU A 102 20.21 41.30 -2.88
CA LEU A 102 19.27 42.22 -2.23
C LEU A 102 17.80 41.85 -2.51
N PHE A 103 17.50 41.35 -3.70
CA PHE A 103 16.16 40.86 -4.02
C PHE A 103 15.79 39.69 -3.11
N HIS A 104 16.67 38.71 -2.95
CA HIS A 104 16.50 37.59 -2.03
C HIS A 104 16.17 38.09 -0.61
N GLU A 105 17.03 38.94 -0.03
CA GLU A 105 16.81 39.47 1.32
C GLU A 105 15.43 40.16 1.45
N ALA A 106 15.05 40.99 0.47
CA ALA A 106 13.77 41.70 0.47
C ALA A 106 12.58 40.75 0.29
N SER A 107 12.70 39.74 -0.59
CA SER A 107 11.75 38.66 -0.80
C SER A 107 11.53 37.88 0.49
N TYR A 108 12.57 37.45 1.20
CA TYR A 108 12.44 36.71 2.44
C TYR A 108 11.72 37.52 3.54
N ARG A 109 12.09 38.79 3.73
CA ARG A 109 11.44 39.67 4.72
C ARG A 109 9.94 39.89 4.44
N THR A 110 9.57 39.88 3.17
CA THR A 110 8.21 40.18 2.70
C THR A 110 7.37 38.91 2.63
N CYS A 111 7.89 37.89 1.95
CA CYS A 111 7.21 36.67 1.57
C CYS A 111 7.40 35.52 2.58
N LYS A 112 8.37 35.62 3.50
CA LYS A 112 8.66 34.59 4.53
C LYS A 112 8.88 33.19 3.93
N GLY A 113 9.55 33.11 2.79
CA GLY A 113 9.82 31.85 2.09
C GLY A 113 8.61 31.23 1.38
N ARG A 114 7.55 32.00 1.09
CA ARG A 114 6.38 31.52 0.32
C ARG A 114 6.65 31.33 -1.17
N LEU A 115 7.66 32.00 -1.72
CA LEU A 115 8.04 31.83 -3.12
C LEU A 115 8.83 30.52 -3.28
N PRO A 116 8.53 29.69 -4.30
CA PRO A 116 9.38 28.56 -4.63
C PRO A 116 10.74 29.06 -5.15
N GLU A 117 11.80 28.27 -4.94
CA GLU A 117 13.19 28.64 -5.27
C GLU A 117 13.33 29.14 -6.72
N TRP A 118 12.76 28.41 -7.69
CA TRP A 118 12.78 28.82 -9.10
C TRP A 118 12.17 30.20 -9.35
N ALA A 119 11.11 30.55 -8.60
CA ALA A 119 10.42 31.82 -8.79
C ALA A 119 11.18 32.96 -8.14
N GLU A 120 11.77 32.70 -6.97
CA GLU A 120 12.62 33.67 -6.29
C GLU A 120 13.87 33.97 -7.12
N GLU A 121 14.56 32.93 -7.61
CA GLU A 121 15.72 33.07 -8.49
C GLU A 121 15.35 33.85 -9.75
N MET A 122 14.33 33.41 -10.50
CA MET A 122 13.93 34.04 -11.76
C MET A 122 13.55 35.53 -11.58
N ALA A 123 12.89 35.88 -10.47
CA ALA A 123 12.59 37.26 -10.13
C ALA A 123 13.85 38.07 -9.78
N ALA A 124 14.79 37.47 -9.04
CA ALA A 124 16.09 38.08 -8.76
C ALA A 124 16.86 38.38 -10.05
N MET A 125 16.85 37.46 -11.03
CA MET A 125 17.49 37.66 -12.33
C MET A 125 16.91 38.84 -13.10
N ARG A 126 15.58 38.94 -13.09
CA ARG A 126 14.89 40.04 -13.77
C ARG A 126 15.14 41.39 -13.09
N PHE A 127 15.24 41.41 -11.76
CA PHE A 127 15.47 42.62 -10.98
C PHE A 127 16.93 43.10 -11.03
N SER A 128 17.88 42.16 -11.02
CA SER A 128 19.31 42.42 -10.89
C SER A 128 19.91 43.10 -12.12
N GLY A 129 19.29 42.90 -13.28
CA GLY A 129 19.82 43.32 -14.59
C GLY A 129 20.77 42.31 -15.21
N GLU A 130 20.86 41.09 -14.67
CA GLU A 130 21.74 40.03 -15.19
C GLU A 130 21.37 39.50 -16.57
N LEU A 131 20.13 39.77 -16.98
CA LEU A 131 19.59 39.37 -18.27
C LEU A 131 19.78 40.44 -19.36
N ALA A 132 20.38 41.59 -19.03
CA ALA A 132 20.59 42.68 -19.97
C ALA A 132 21.51 42.24 -21.13
N GLY A 133 21.09 42.52 -22.37
CA GLY A 133 21.83 42.11 -23.58
C GLY A 133 21.55 40.69 -24.05
N ARG A 134 20.68 39.94 -23.35
CA ARG A 134 20.27 38.55 -23.69
C ARG A 134 18.88 38.48 -24.32
N GLU A 135 18.25 39.61 -24.66
CA GLU A 135 16.82 39.70 -25.01
C GLU A 135 16.42 38.89 -26.26
N HIS A 136 17.39 38.54 -27.11
CA HIS A 136 17.18 37.77 -28.34
C HIS A 136 17.45 36.27 -28.18
N GLU A 137 17.73 35.79 -26.97
CA GLU A 137 17.94 34.36 -26.74
C GLU A 137 16.64 33.57 -26.97
N PRO A 138 16.72 32.41 -27.66
CA PRO A 138 15.55 31.58 -27.90
C PRO A 138 15.01 31.01 -26.59
N GLN A 139 13.71 30.70 -26.58
CA GLN A 139 13.12 29.91 -25.49
C GLN A 139 13.84 28.55 -25.39
N PRO A 140 13.92 27.97 -24.17
CA PRO A 140 14.35 26.59 -24.01
C PRO A 140 13.58 25.64 -24.93
N ASP A 141 14.28 24.64 -25.47
CA ASP A 141 13.60 23.58 -26.22
C ASP A 141 12.79 22.67 -25.28
N ALA A 142 12.02 21.75 -25.87
CA ALA A 142 11.13 20.87 -25.11
C ALA A 142 11.89 19.96 -24.13
N ALA A 143 13.07 19.47 -24.51
CA ALA A 143 13.85 18.55 -23.67
C ALA A 143 14.48 19.29 -22.49
N ASP A 144 15.05 20.47 -22.75
CA ASP A 144 15.58 21.37 -21.73
C ASP A 144 14.48 21.78 -20.73
N LEU A 145 13.30 22.11 -21.23
CA LEU A 145 12.16 22.49 -20.39
C LEU A 145 11.63 21.32 -19.57
N GLU A 146 11.55 20.11 -20.15
CA GLU A 146 11.18 18.89 -19.41
C GLU A 146 12.17 18.58 -18.29
N ASN A 147 13.47 18.75 -18.52
CA ASN A 147 14.51 18.57 -17.51
C ASN A 147 14.36 19.58 -16.36
N LEU A 148 14.20 20.87 -16.68
CA LEU A 148 13.97 21.92 -15.68
C LEU A 148 12.70 21.66 -14.86
N ILE A 149 11.59 21.29 -15.52
CA ILE A 149 10.34 20.94 -14.85
C ILE A 149 10.55 19.75 -13.92
N SER A 150 11.28 18.72 -14.35
CA SER A 150 11.61 17.56 -13.54
C SER A 150 12.39 17.94 -12.28
N HIS A 151 13.47 18.73 -12.43
CA HIS A 151 14.29 19.21 -11.30
C HIS A 151 13.47 20.04 -10.30
N ILE A 152 12.65 20.98 -10.80
CA ILE A 152 11.78 21.81 -9.95
C ILE A 152 10.73 20.97 -9.23
N ARG A 153 10.06 20.05 -9.93
CA ARG A 153 9.05 19.16 -9.32
C ARG A 153 9.67 18.26 -8.27
N GLN A 154 10.90 17.80 -8.48
CA GLN A 154 11.62 17.01 -7.50
C GLN A 154 12.14 17.86 -6.34
N ASN A 155 12.07 19.20 -6.42
CA ASN A 155 12.69 20.13 -5.47
C ASN A 155 14.21 19.90 -5.34
N SER A 156 14.84 19.61 -6.48
CA SER A 156 16.29 19.52 -6.61
C SER A 156 16.89 20.93 -6.52
N PRO A 157 18.05 21.10 -5.88
CA PRO A 157 18.74 22.40 -5.90
C PRO A 157 19.01 22.82 -7.34
N LEU A 158 18.68 24.07 -7.68
CA LEU A 158 18.90 24.59 -9.03
C LEU A 158 20.39 24.64 -9.32
N ASP A 159 20.83 24.01 -10.40
CA ASP A 159 22.21 24.06 -10.87
C ASP A 159 22.46 25.26 -11.80
N ARG A 160 23.63 25.30 -12.45
CA ARG A 160 23.95 26.40 -13.38
C ARG A 160 23.11 26.34 -14.66
N SER A 161 22.81 25.15 -15.15
CA SER A 161 21.99 24.94 -16.34
C SER A 161 20.54 25.32 -16.07
N ASP A 162 20.00 24.92 -14.91
CA ASP A 162 18.65 25.28 -14.47
C ASP A 162 18.49 26.80 -14.39
N ARG A 163 19.47 27.49 -13.81
CA ARG A 163 19.48 28.96 -13.71
C ARG A 163 19.55 29.63 -15.08
N ASP A 164 20.34 29.10 -16.01
CA ASP A 164 20.40 29.61 -17.38
C ASP A 164 19.04 29.46 -18.10
N LEU A 165 18.40 28.29 -17.96
CA LEU A 165 17.08 28.01 -18.51
C LEU A 165 16.00 28.90 -17.89
N LEU A 166 16.04 29.12 -16.58
CA LEU A 166 15.16 30.05 -15.88
C LEU A 166 15.39 31.49 -16.36
N GLY A 167 16.64 31.90 -16.58
CA GLY A 167 16.99 33.20 -17.15
C GLY A 167 16.42 33.39 -18.55
N ARG A 168 16.52 32.37 -19.41
CA ARG A 168 15.86 32.36 -20.73
C ARG A 168 14.35 32.48 -20.59
N LEU A 169 13.71 31.68 -19.72
CA LEU A 169 12.27 31.82 -19.46
C LEU A 169 11.92 33.22 -18.92
N ALA A 170 12.76 33.84 -18.09
CA ALA A 170 12.52 35.18 -17.55
C ALA A 170 12.41 36.28 -18.59
N LEU A 171 13.05 36.10 -19.75
CA LEU A 171 12.97 37.04 -20.88
C LEU A 171 11.61 36.97 -21.60
N HIS A 172 10.95 35.81 -21.60
CA HIS A 172 9.77 35.54 -22.41
C HIS A 172 8.44 35.66 -21.66
N TYR A 173 8.46 35.73 -20.33
CA TYR A 173 7.26 35.78 -19.49
C TYR A 173 7.20 37.07 -18.69
N GLU A 174 6.01 37.64 -18.55
CA GLU A 174 5.80 38.81 -17.69
C GLU A 174 5.76 38.41 -16.22
N TRP A 175 6.49 39.16 -15.38
CA TRP A 175 6.47 38.97 -13.93
C TRP A 175 5.32 39.79 -13.32
N PRO A 176 4.46 39.20 -12.46
CA PRO A 176 3.33 39.92 -11.89
C PRO A 176 3.79 41.08 -10.99
N SER A 177 2.99 42.14 -10.94
CA SER A 177 3.17 43.25 -9.99
C SER A 177 2.78 42.87 -8.55
N ALA A 178 2.01 41.79 -8.36
CA ALA A 178 1.65 41.28 -7.06
C ALA A 178 2.84 40.54 -6.41
N ILE A 179 3.45 41.17 -5.40
CA ILE A 179 4.55 40.59 -4.62
C ILE A 179 4.20 39.21 -4.06
N CYS A 180 5.22 38.35 -3.95
CA CYS A 180 5.13 37.00 -3.39
C CYS A 180 4.23 36.00 -4.14
N ASN A 181 3.80 36.31 -5.36
CA ASN A 181 3.09 35.37 -6.23
C ASN A 181 3.87 35.17 -7.53
N PRO A 182 4.19 33.92 -7.91
CA PRO A 182 4.76 33.65 -9.22
C PRO A 182 3.75 33.88 -10.36
N PRO A 183 4.21 34.12 -11.61
CA PRO A 183 3.34 34.19 -12.78
C PRO A 183 2.49 32.92 -12.90
N GLU A 184 1.18 33.04 -13.10
CA GLU A 184 0.27 31.88 -13.10
C GLU A 184 0.61 30.86 -14.19
N MET A 185 0.98 31.35 -15.38
CA MET A 185 1.39 30.51 -16.51
C MET A 185 2.66 29.71 -16.21
N LEU A 186 3.66 30.33 -15.58
CA LEU A 186 4.88 29.64 -15.16
C LEU A 186 4.65 28.73 -13.96
N SER A 187 3.73 29.10 -13.07
CA SER A 187 3.32 28.24 -11.97
C SER A 187 2.63 26.96 -12.47
N ARG A 188 1.87 27.05 -13.57
CA ARG A 188 1.29 25.89 -14.24
C ARG A 188 2.35 25.07 -14.99
N LEU A 189 3.33 25.73 -15.60
CA LEU A 189 4.39 25.08 -16.38
C LEU A 189 5.42 24.37 -15.49
N LEU A 190 6.03 25.11 -14.56
CA LEU A 190 7.11 24.66 -13.68
C LEU A 190 6.59 23.94 -12.44
N GLY A 191 5.34 24.23 -12.02
CA GLY A 191 4.66 23.52 -10.94
C GLY A 191 5.16 23.82 -9.53
N ALA A 192 4.46 23.26 -8.55
CA ALA A 192 4.94 23.13 -7.17
C ALA A 192 5.85 21.88 -7.06
N PRO A 193 6.74 21.81 -6.04
CA PRO A 193 7.48 20.59 -5.75
C PRO A 193 6.47 19.47 -5.41
N PHE A 194 6.44 18.46 -6.28
CA PHE A 194 5.41 17.42 -6.41
C PHE A 194 3.99 17.96 -6.73
N PRO A 195 3.14 17.16 -7.39
CA PRO A 195 1.71 17.45 -7.46
C PRO A 195 1.20 17.73 -6.04
N ALA A 196 0.17 18.56 -5.88
CA ALA A 196 -0.54 18.72 -4.61
C ALA A 196 -1.31 17.44 -4.26
N ALA A 197 -0.60 16.31 -4.13
CA ALA A 197 -1.13 15.03 -3.75
C ALA A 197 -1.72 15.19 -2.36
N GLY A 198 -3.00 14.87 -2.22
CA GLY A 198 -3.66 14.90 -0.93
C GLY A 198 -3.10 13.83 0.00
N SER A 199 -3.62 13.79 1.23
CA SER A 199 -3.38 12.63 2.07
C SER A 199 -4.07 11.39 1.48
N GLY A 200 -3.47 10.21 1.62
CA GLY A 200 -4.01 8.97 1.12
C GLY A 200 -3.68 7.77 2.00
N TYR A 201 -4.45 6.70 1.88
CA TYR A 201 -4.12 5.41 2.47
C TYR A 201 -4.65 4.24 1.65
N LEU A 202 -4.02 3.09 1.82
CA LEU A 202 -4.42 1.81 1.26
C LEU A 202 -4.21 0.72 2.31
N LEU A 203 -5.21 -0.14 2.50
CA LEU A 203 -5.15 -1.38 3.26
C LEU A 203 -5.31 -2.56 2.30
N ALA A 204 -4.39 -3.51 2.36
CA ALA A 204 -4.43 -4.74 1.57
C ALA A 204 -4.20 -5.98 2.45
N SER A 205 -4.71 -7.12 1.97
CA SER A 205 -4.25 -8.42 2.42
C SER A 205 -2.81 -8.63 1.95
N LEU A 206 -1.92 -8.91 2.90
CA LEU A 206 -0.54 -9.28 2.57
C LEU A 206 -0.50 -10.64 1.84
N ILE A 207 -1.41 -11.56 2.14
CA ILE A 207 -1.39 -12.91 1.58
C ILE A 207 -1.78 -12.89 0.10
N SER A 208 -2.86 -12.21 -0.27
CA SER A 208 -3.41 -12.24 -1.63
C SER A 208 -3.13 -10.99 -2.45
N GLY A 209 -2.67 -9.89 -1.82
CA GLY A 209 -2.57 -8.59 -2.48
C GLY A 209 -3.93 -7.91 -2.73
N ARG A 210 -5.04 -8.50 -2.27
CA ARG A 210 -6.38 -7.90 -2.38
C ARG A 210 -6.43 -6.59 -1.61
N ILE A 211 -6.84 -5.52 -2.27
CA ILE A 211 -7.13 -4.23 -1.63
C ILE A 211 -8.44 -4.37 -0.85
N LEU A 212 -8.40 -4.09 0.45
CA LEU A 212 -9.53 -4.18 1.37
C LEU A 212 -10.18 -2.81 1.58
N GLU A 213 -9.36 -1.75 1.64
CA GLU A 213 -9.84 -0.39 1.87
C GLU A 213 -8.86 0.63 1.29
N THR A 214 -9.39 1.75 0.82
CA THR A 214 -8.60 2.89 0.32
C THR A 214 -9.29 4.20 0.67
N GLY A 215 -8.53 5.27 0.83
CA GLY A 215 -9.10 6.60 0.97
C GLY A 215 -8.12 7.70 0.58
N GLY A 216 -8.66 8.83 0.12
CA GLY A 216 -7.87 9.97 -0.35
C GLY A 216 -7.15 9.69 -1.66
N ASP A 217 -5.99 10.31 -1.87
CA ASP A 217 -5.20 10.13 -3.09
C ASP A 217 -4.43 8.81 -3.03
N VAL A 218 -4.73 7.86 -3.91
CA VAL A 218 -4.01 6.58 -4.05
C VAL A 218 -3.29 6.41 -5.40
N ALA A 219 -3.60 7.25 -6.38
CA ALA A 219 -3.18 7.08 -7.77
C ALA A 219 -1.94 7.90 -8.13
N THR A 220 -1.75 9.08 -7.53
CA THR A 220 -0.60 9.95 -7.87
C THR A 220 0.71 9.22 -7.60
N PRO A 221 1.60 9.06 -8.60
CA PRO A 221 2.95 8.54 -8.39
C PRO A 221 3.77 9.54 -7.57
N LEU A 222 4.41 9.05 -6.50
CA LEU A 222 5.32 9.85 -5.68
C LEU A 222 6.54 9.00 -5.29
N PRO A 223 7.71 9.61 -5.03
CA PRO A 223 8.88 8.88 -4.54
C PRO A 223 8.57 8.22 -3.19
N PRO A 224 8.85 6.92 -2.98
CA PRO A 224 8.56 6.25 -1.71
C PRO A 224 9.48 6.68 -0.55
N GLY A 225 10.58 7.37 -0.87
CA GLY A 225 11.62 7.75 0.08
C GLY A 225 12.21 6.53 0.78
N SER A 226 12.48 6.67 2.08
CA SER A 226 13.07 5.59 2.91
C SER A 226 12.24 4.30 3.02
N LEU A 227 11.04 4.20 2.43
CA LEU A 227 10.36 2.91 2.28
C LEU A 227 11.09 1.97 1.29
N LEU A 228 11.91 2.50 0.36
CA LEU A 228 12.74 1.67 -0.53
C LEU A 228 13.80 0.84 0.20
N LYS A 229 14.10 1.17 1.45
CA LYS A 229 14.96 0.36 2.32
C LYS A 229 14.37 -1.03 2.58
N ILE A 230 13.05 -1.20 2.48
CA ILE A 230 12.37 -2.50 2.65
C ILE A 230 12.68 -3.47 1.49
N PRO A 231 12.40 -3.15 0.21
CA PRO A 231 12.82 -4.01 -0.89
C PRO A 231 14.35 -4.14 -0.99
N TYR A 232 15.12 -3.11 -0.60
CA TYR A 232 16.59 -3.21 -0.57
C TYR A 232 17.05 -4.28 0.41
N ALA A 233 16.51 -4.25 1.64
CA ALA A 233 16.78 -5.24 2.67
C ALA A 233 16.37 -6.66 2.25
N ALA A 234 15.21 -6.81 1.59
CA ALA A 234 14.75 -8.10 1.06
C ALA A 234 15.64 -8.65 -0.08
N ALA A 235 16.43 -7.78 -0.73
CA ALA A 235 17.39 -8.16 -1.77
C ALA A 235 18.78 -8.52 -1.22
N LEU A 236 19.00 -8.46 0.09
CA LEU A 236 20.24 -8.92 0.73
C LEU A 236 20.21 -10.45 0.90
N SER A 237 21.33 -11.12 0.61
CA SER A 237 21.41 -12.58 0.64
C SER A 237 21.59 -13.17 2.05
N GLN A 238 22.26 -12.46 2.98
CA GLN A 238 22.60 -12.97 4.33
C GLN A 238 22.77 -11.83 5.37
N ALA A 239 21.69 -11.12 5.70
CA ALA A 239 21.69 -10.13 6.78
C ALA A 239 21.28 -10.74 8.13
N ASN A 240 21.90 -10.29 9.22
CA ASN A 240 21.44 -10.60 10.57
C ASN A 240 20.10 -9.87 10.80
N PRO A 241 18.98 -10.58 11.03
CA PRO A 241 17.64 -9.94 11.10
C PRO A 241 17.52 -8.90 12.21
N GLN A 242 18.14 -9.17 13.35
CA GLN A 242 18.08 -8.30 14.53
C GLN A 242 18.79 -6.97 14.28
N ILE A 243 20.00 -7.01 13.73
CA ILE A 243 20.79 -5.82 13.40
C ILE A 243 20.10 -5.03 12.28
N LEU A 244 19.66 -5.73 11.23
CA LEU A 244 19.00 -5.13 10.08
C LEU A 244 17.70 -4.40 10.50
N ALA A 245 16.92 -5.00 11.40
CA ALA A 245 15.71 -4.36 11.90
C ALA A 245 15.99 -3.04 12.63
N ASP A 246 17.06 -2.97 13.43
CA ASP A 246 17.44 -1.74 14.14
C ASP A 246 17.92 -0.66 13.16
N GLU A 247 18.69 -1.03 12.13
CA GLU A 247 19.10 -0.16 11.02
C GLU A 247 17.89 0.38 10.24
N LEU A 248 16.93 -0.48 9.91
CA LEU A 248 15.68 -0.11 9.23
C LEU A 248 14.80 0.80 10.09
N ALA A 249 14.66 0.52 11.39
CA ALA A 249 13.88 1.33 12.32
C ALA A 249 14.46 2.74 12.49
N ALA A 250 15.80 2.84 12.54
CA ALA A 250 16.53 4.11 12.54
C ALA A 250 16.56 4.79 11.15
N SER A 251 16.21 4.05 10.09
CA SER A 251 16.32 4.52 8.70
C SER A 251 17.76 4.88 8.31
N ASP A 252 18.74 4.13 8.82
CA ASP A 252 20.18 4.40 8.69
C ASP A 252 20.69 4.04 7.28
N THR A 253 20.77 5.03 6.40
CA THR A 253 21.20 4.84 5.01
C THR A 253 22.66 4.38 4.93
N ASP A 254 23.55 4.91 5.77
CA ASP A 254 24.99 4.62 5.68
C ASP A 254 25.27 3.16 6.04
N LYS A 255 24.66 2.65 7.12
CA LYS A 255 24.81 1.23 7.50
C LYS A 255 24.20 0.28 6.48
N LEU A 256 23.04 0.62 5.92
CA LEU A 256 22.42 -0.19 4.86
C LEU A 256 23.28 -0.19 3.59
N GLY A 257 23.82 0.97 3.20
CA GLY A 257 24.72 1.11 2.06
C GLY A 257 26.03 0.33 2.21
N ALA A 258 26.55 0.20 3.44
CA ALA A 258 27.72 -0.63 3.73
C ALA A 258 27.51 -2.13 3.41
N ARG A 259 26.24 -2.58 3.26
CA ARG A 259 25.89 -3.97 2.92
C ARG A 259 25.86 -4.25 1.42
N ARG A 260 26.35 -3.34 0.57
CA ARG A 260 26.39 -3.49 -0.90
C ARG A 260 26.97 -4.81 -1.41
N ALA A 261 27.89 -5.44 -0.69
CA ALA A 261 28.46 -6.75 -1.06
C ALA A 261 27.47 -7.93 -0.94
N GLN A 262 26.40 -7.77 -0.16
CA GLN A 262 25.35 -8.79 0.05
C GLN A 262 24.13 -8.55 -0.86
N PHE A 263 24.13 -7.44 -1.61
CA PHE A 263 22.98 -6.99 -2.39
C PHE A 263 22.88 -7.74 -3.72
N SER A 264 21.68 -8.21 -4.05
CA SER A 264 21.35 -8.81 -5.35
C SER A 264 20.57 -7.82 -6.22
N PRO A 265 21.17 -7.24 -7.28
CA PRO A 265 20.49 -6.32 -8.19
C PRO A 265 19.30 -6.98 -8.90
N GLU A 266 19.43 -8.26 -9.28
CA GLU A 266 18.38 -9.01 -9.95
C GLU A 266 17.16 -9.18 -9.04
N ARG A 267 17.37 -9.57 -7.77
CA ARG A 267 16.31 -9.71 -6.78
C ARG A 267 15.65 -8.37 -6.47
N TYR A 268 16.44 -7.31 -6.34
CA TYR A 268 15.90 -5.96 -6.10
C TYR A 268 15.01 -5.49 -7.25
N ARG A 269 15.46 -5.65 -8.50
CA ARG A 269 14.66 -5.30 -9.69
C ARG A 269 13.38 -6.13 -9.77
N LEU A 270 13.44 -7.42 -9.44
CA LEU A 270 12.27 -8.28 -9.39
C LEU A 270 11.27 -7.79 -8.34
N LEU A 271 11.73 -7.39 -7.16
CA LEU A 271 10.87 -6.80 -6.11
C LEU A 271 10.22 -5.48 -6.54
N LEU A 272 10.92 -4.66 -7.34
CA LEU A 272 10.43 -3.38 -7.86
C LEU A 272 9.63 -3.49 -9.16
N SER A 273 9.50 -4.68 -9.75
CA SER A 273 8.80 -4.86 -11.02
C SER A 273 7.32 -4.40 -11.05
N PRO A 274 6.58 -4.32 -9.91
CA PRO A 274 5.25 -3.73 -9.92
C PRO A 274 5.22 -2.23 -10.24
N ILE A 275 6.35 -1.52 -10.08
CA ILE A 275 6.45 -0.08 -10.31
C ILE A 275 6.79 0.16 -11.78
N LYS A 276 5.86 0.81 -12.50
CA LYS A 276 6.00 1.04 -13.95
C LYS A 276 7.04 2.09 -14.29
N GLN A 277 7.12 3.16 -13.49
CA GLN A 277 8.00 4.31 -13.72
C GLN A 277 9.24 4.23 -12.82
N GLN A 278 10.34 3.68 -13.34
CA GLN A 278 11.63 3.64 -12.65
C GLN A 278 12.79 3.82 -13.62
N SER A 279 13.83 4.54 -13.18
CA SER A 279 15.07 4.79 -13.93
C SER A 279 16.24 3.93 -13.44
N LEU A 280 16.01 3.04 -12.48
CA LEU A 280 17.03 2.14 -11.94
C LEU A 280 17.54 1.17 -13.02
N THR A 281 18.85 1.21 -13.26
CA THR A 281 19.49 0.39 -14.30
C THR A 281 19.80 -1.03 -13.83
N LEU A 282 20.06 -1.95 -14.77
CA LEU A 282 20.52 -3.31 -14.49
C LEU A 282 21.95 -3.37 -13.91
N ARG A 283 22.73 -2.29 -14.05
CA ARG A 283 24.12 -2.28 -13.61
C ARG A 283 24.18 -1.90 -12.13
N PRO A 284 25.01 -2.59 -11.33
CA PRO A 284 25.22 -2.23 -9.94
C PRO A 284 25.64 -0.75 -9.81
N PRO A 285 25.16 -0.02 -8.80
CA PRO A 285 25.61 1.33 -8.51
C PRO A 285 27.12 1.39 -8.32
N VAL A 286 27.76 2.40 -8.90
CA VAL A 286 29.22 2.57 -8.84
C VAL A 286 29.61 3.56 -7.76
N THR A 287 28.86 4.66 -7.63
CA THR A 287 29.13 5.70 -6.62
C THR A 287 28.28 5.51 -5.37
N ASP A 288 28.75 6.06 -4.23
CA ASP A 288 27.96 6.03 -2.99
C ASP A 288 26.64 6.79 -3.15
N GLN A 289 26.59 7.84 -3.98
CA GLN A 289 25.36 8.58 -4.27
C GLN A 289 24.34 7.71 -5.03
N ASP A 290 24.80 6.91 -5.99
CA ASP A 290 23.94 5.96 -6.70
C ASP A 290 23.37 4.90 -5.74
N TRP A 291 24.17 4.43 -4.78
CA TRP A 291 23.69 3.52 -3.73
C TRP A 291 22.63 4.15 -2.83
N ARG A 292 22.75 5.45 -2.51
CA ARG A 292 21.74 6.19 -1.75
C ARG A 292 20.42 6.30 -2.51
N ALA A 293 20.45 6.44 -3.83
CA ALA A 293 19.24 6.44 -4.67
C ALA A 293 18.46 5.11 -4.56
N TYR A 294 19.18 3.98 -4.49
CA TYR A 294 18.58 2.66 -4.27
C TYR A 294 17.93 2.52 -2.88
N LEU A 295 18.31 3.36 -1.91
CA LEU A 295 17.73 3.41 -0.57
C LEU A 295 16.64 4.49 -0.43
N GLY A 296 16.25 5.10 -1.56
CA GLY A 296 15.19 6.11 -1.66
C GLY A 296 15.61 7.52 -1.29
N GLU A 297 16.90 7.82 -1.36
CA GLU A 297 17.41 9.19 -1.40
C GLU A 297 17.53 9.70 -2.84
N ARG A 298 18.05 10.91 -3.00
CA ARG A 298 18.26 11.53 -4.33
C ARG A 298 19.47 10.94 -5.03
N GLY A 299 19.43 10.85 -6.36
CA GLY A 299 20.56 10.53 -7.20
C GLY A 299 21.57 11.68 -7.33
N ALA A 300 22.61 11.47 -8.13
CA ALA A 300 23.60 12.51 -8.43
C ALA A 300 23.03 13.69 -9.23
N ASP A 301 21.96 13.45 -9.99
CA ASP A 301 21.15 14.44 -10.70
C ASP A 301 20.18 15.21 -9.79
N GLY A 302 20.17 14.91 -8.49
CA GLY A 302 19.24 15.51 -7.53
C GLY A 302 17.83 14.89 -7.56
N GLY A 303 17.54 14.01 -8.52
CA GLY A 303 16.23 13.40 -8.69
C GLY A 303 16.00 12.12 -7.91
N PHE A 304 14.80 11.55 -8.02
CA PHE A 304 14.47 10.26 -7.41
C PHE A 304 14.45 9.17 -8.48
N ALA A 305 15.03 8.02 -8.16
CA ALA A 305 15.19 6.95 -9.14
C ALA A 305 13.87 6.22 -9.50
N LEU A 306 12.82 6.42 -8.72
CA LEU A 306 11.49 5.87 -9.02
C LEU A 306 10.38 6.64 -8.29
N GLU A 307 9.18 6.55 -8.85
CA GLU A 307 7.93 7.04 -8.26
C GLU A 307 6.86 5.95 -8.33
N ALA A 308 6.02 5.86 -7.30
CA ALA A 308 5.01 4.81 -7.22
C ALA A 308 3.66 5.35 -6.72
N SER A 309 2.58 4.84 -7.29
CA SER A 309 1.25 4.93 -6.69
C SER A 309 1.16 4.06 -5.43
N LEU A 310 0.16 4.26 -4.57
CA LEU A 310 0.00 3.40 -3.38
C LEU A 310 -0.19 1.92 -3.73
N PRO A 311 -0.98 1.54 -4.76
CA PRO A 311 -1.10 0.14 -5.16
C PRO A 311 0.24 -0.49 -5.61
N GLU A 312 1.04 0.21 -6.41
CA GLU A 312 2.34 -0.30 -6.87
C GLU A 312 3.32 -0.45 -5.69
N LEU A 313 3.34 0.53 -4.79
CA LEU A 313 4.14 0.46 -3.57
C LEU A 313 3.68 -0.66 -2.64
N ALA A 314 2.36 -0.90 -2.52
CA ALA A 314 1.81 -2.00 -1.74
C ALA A 314 2.24 -3.37 -2.25
N LEU A 315 2.20 -3.59 -3.57
CA LEU A 315 2.67 -4.84 -4.18
C LEU A 315 4.17 -5.04 -3.97
N THR A 316 4.96 -3.98 -4.11
CA THR A 316 6.42 -3.99 -3.87
C THR A 316 6.76 -4.36 -2.42
N LEU A 317 6.13 -3.68 -1.46
CA LEU A 317 6.36 -3.93 -0.03
C LEU A 317 5.83 -5.29 0.40
N ARG A 318 4.69 -5.73 -0.15
CA ARG A 318 4.16 -7.08 0.04
C ARG A 318 5.18 -8.12 -0.39
N ALA A 319 5.71 -8.02 -1.61
CA ALA A 319 6.68 -8.98 -2.13
C ALA A 319 7.95 -9.02 -1.27
N ALA A 320 8.45 -7.86 -0.84
CA ALA A 320 9.60 -7.78 0.06
C ALA A 320 9.34 -8.49 1.39
N LEU A 321 8.24 -8.17 2.07
CA LEU A 321 7.85 -8.75 3.36
C LEU A 321 7.65 -10.27 3.28
N LEU A 322 7.03 -10.77 2.21
CA LEU A 322 6.81 -12.21 2.02
C LEU A 322 8.09 -12.97 1.65
N SER A 323 9.04 -12.32 0.98
CA SER A 323 10.25 -12.99 0.49
C SER A 323 11.33 -13.19 1.57
N GLN A 324 11.32 -12.35 2.62
CA GLN A 324 12.25 -12.38 3.75
C GLN A 324 11.54 -11.97 5.06
N PRO A 325 10.53 -12.72 5.55
CA PRO A 325 9.70 -12.29 6.68
C PRO A 325 10.51 -12.03 7.95
N ASP A 326 11.54 -12.85 8.21
CA ASP A 326 12.38 -12.73 9.40
C ASP A 326 13.13 -11.40 9.48
N TYR A 327 13.54 -10.83 8.33
CA TYR A 327 14.30 -9.57 8.29
C TYR A 327 13.52 -8.38 8.84
N PHE A 328 12.19 -8.47 8.86
CA PHE A 328 11.32 -7.35 9.19
C PHE A 328 10.64 -7.48 10.55
N GLN A 329 10.69 -8.65 11.19
CA GLN A 329 10.02 -8.88 12.49
C GLN A 329 10.43 -7.85 13.56
N GLY A 330 11.70 -7.45 13.59
CA GLY A 330 12.20 -6.47 14.56
C GLY A 330 11.65 -5.05 14.38
N LEU A 331 10.99 -4.73 13.25
CA LEU A 331 10.33 -3.43 13.04
C LEU A 331 9.18 -3.17 14.01
N VAL A 332 8.69 -4.20 14.73
CA VAL A 332 7.77 -4.03 15.86
C VAL A 332 8.34 -3.14 16.97
N ARG A 333 9.67 -2.96 17.02
CA ARG A 333 10.36 -2.10 17.98
C ARG A 333 10.56 -0.67 17.50
N ASN A 334 10.14 -0.32 16.28
CA ASN A 334 10.22 1.06 15.82
C ASN A 334 9.36 1.97 16.72
N GLY A 335 9.97 3.00 17.32
CA GLY A 335 9.38 3.86 18.34
C GLY A 335 9.70 3.48 19.79
N VAL A 336 10.43 2.36 20.01
CA VAL A 336 10.95 1.95 21.32
C VAL A 336 12.35 2.52 21.56
N THR A 337 13.24 2.44 20.57
CA THR A 337 14.62 2.95 20.71
C THR A 337 14.68 4.46 20.42
N PRO A 338 15.55 5.23 21.12
CA PRO A 338 15.64 6.68 20.92
C PRO A 338 16.00 7.11 19.50
N ASN A 339 16.78 6.30 18.79
CA ASN A 339 17.25 6.59 17.43
C ASN A 339 16.26 6.16 16.35
N SER A 340 15.13 5.56 16.71
CA SER A 340 14.14 5.10 15.74
C SER A 340 13.29 6.25 15.21
N THR A 341 12.83 6.11 13.97
CA THR A 341 12.03 7.16 13.30
C THR A 341 10.69 7.46 13.97
N LEU A 342 10.13 6.52 14.73
CA LEU A 342 8.91 6.72 15.50
C LEU A 342 9.17 7.02 16.99
N ALA A 343 10.41 7.31 17.39
CA ALA A 343 10.76 7.55 18.80
C ALA A 343 9.99 8.74 19.40
N GLY A 344 9.72 9.78 18.60
CA GLY A 344 9.06 11.01 19.04
C GLY A 344 7.53 11.01 19.00
N ILE A 345 6.86 9.93 18.57
CA ILE A 345 5.39 9.92 18.46
C ILE A 345 4.70 9.78 19.83
N ASP A 346 3.42 10.15 19.91
CA ASP A 346 2.63 10.10 21.13
C ASP A 346 2.53 8.68 21.74
N ALA A 347 2.53 8.62 23.08
CA ALA A 347 2.49 7.35 23.81
C ALA A 347 1.21 6.53 23.51
N ALA A 348 0.08 7.20 23.32
CA ALA A 348 -1.20 6.57 22.97
C ALA A 348 -1.16 5.92 21.58
N ASP A 349 -0.48 6.56 20.62
CA ASP A 349 -0.30 6.00 19.28
C ASP A 349 0.63 4.80 19.35
N LYS A 350 1.79 4.89 20.03
CA LYS A 350 2.69 3.74 20.27
C LYS A 350 1.95 2.55 20.88
N GLN A 351 1.02 2.79 21.81
CA GLN A 351 0.22 1.73 22.41
C GLN A 351 -0.66 1.02 21.37
N THR A 352 -1.20 1.75 20.40
CA THR A 352 -1.99 1.17 19.29
C THR A 352 -1.11 0.23 18.44
N PHE A 353 0.07 0.68 18.01
CA PHE A 353 1.02 -0.17 17.27
C PHE A 353 1.44 -1.41 18.06
N ARG A 354 1.72 -1.26 19.37
CA ARG A 354 2.09 -2.38 20.26
C ARG A 354 0.97 -3.40 20.43
N LYS A 355 -0.28 -2.95 20.64
CA LYS A 355 -1.45 -3.84 20.77
C LYS A 355 -1.67 -4.69 19.53
N LEU A 356 -1.39 -4.14 18.35
CA LEU A 356 -1.46 -4.87 17.08
C LEU A 356 -0.23 -5.74 16.80
N LYS A 357 0.84 -5.64 17.62
CA LYS A 357 2.17 -6.15 17.29
C LYS A 357 2.56 -5.70 15.86
N ALA A 358 2.40 -4.42 15.56
CA ALA A 358 2.56 -3.91 14.20
C ALA A 358 4.03 -3.69 13.82
N LEU A 359 4.43 -4.19 12.65
CA LEU A 359 5.67 -3.81 11.96
C LEU A 359 5.48 -2.42 11.37
N ALA A 360 6.31 -1.44 11.74
CA ALA A 360 6.17 -0.08 11.24
C ALA A 360 7.47 0.44 10.62
N LYS A 361 7.38 1.01 9.42
CA LYS A 361 8.50 1.70 8.76
C LYS A 361 8.01 3.03 8.19
N THR A 362 8.78 4.09 8.44
CA THR A 362 8.56 5.40 7.86
C THR A 362 9.33 5.55 6.54
N GLY A 363 8.74 6.28 5.59
CA GLY A 363 9.42 6.87 4.44
C GLY A 363 9.24 8.37 4.52
N THR A 364 10.33 9.13 4.46
CA THR A 364 10.24 10.59 4.29
C THR A 364 11.04 10.96 3.07
N VAL A 365 10.41 11.71 2.18
CA VAL A 365 11.02 12.39 1.05
C VAL A 365 11.26 13.82 1.49
N SER A 366 12.50 14.30 1.41
CA SER A 366 12.85 15.65 1.83
C SER A 366 13.41 16.48 0.67
N SER A 367 13.31 17.80 0.80
CA SER A 367 14.04 18.75 -0.05
C SER A 367 15.54 18.64 0.17
N GLY A 368 16.34 19.25 -0.71
CA GLY A 368 17.78 19.38 -0.51
C GLY A 368 18.17 20.10 0.80
N GLY A 369 17.25 20.91 1.36
CA GLY A 369 17.38 21.57 2.66
C GLY A 369 16.83 20.78 3.86
N GLY A 370 16.40 19.53 3.66
CA GLY A 370 15.92 18.64 4.72
C GLY A 370 14.44 18.81 5.11
N GLN A 371 13.69 19.69 4.46
CA GLN A 371 12.26 19.88 4.73
C GLN A 371 11.43 18.71 4.15
N PRO A 372 10.47 18.14 4.89
CA PRO A 372 9.67 17.03 4.39
C PRO A 372 8.72 17.46 3.27
N LEU A 373 8.79 16.76 2.14
CA LEU A 373 7.95 16.98 0.96
C LEU A 373 6.84 15.94 0.86
N VAL A 374 7.15 14.67 1.16
CA VAL A 374 6.16 13.60 1.20
C VAL A 374 6.50 12.62 2.32
N GLY A 375 5.51 12.33 3.16
CA GLY A 375 5.60 11.37 4.24
C GLY A 375 4.86 10.10 3.86
N HIS A 376 5.46 8.96 4.15
CA HIS A 376 4.89 7.64 4.03
C HIS A 376 5.04 6.86 5.34
N LEU A 377 4.06 6.02 5.64
CA LEU A 377 4.12 5.08 6.76
C LEU A 377 3.59 3.73 6.29
N MET A 378 4.44 2.71 6.34
CA MET A 378 4.09 1.31 6.14
C MET A 378 3.78 0.69 7.49
N VAL A 379 2.66 -0.03 7.59
CA VAL A 379 2.26 -0.80 8.77
C VAL A 379 1.82 -2.19 8.34
N ALA A 380 2.41 -3.25 8.89
CA ALA A 380 1.98 -4.62 8.65
C ALA A 380 1.75 -5.36 9.97
N TRP A 381 0.73 -6.23 10.06
CA TRP A 381 0.42 -6.92 11.32
C TRP A 381 -0.31 -8.25 11.13
N PRO A 382 -0.22 -9.15 12.13
CA PRO A 382 0.67 -9.11 13.30
C PRO A 382 2.12 -9.44 12.94
N ALA A 383 3.10 -8.98 13.72
CA ALA A 383 4.54 -9.14 13.43
C ALA A 383 5.01 -10.58 13.18
N GLU A 384 4.47 -11.55 13.92
CA GLU A 384 4.86 -12.96 13.84
C GLU A 384 4.42 -13.61 12.53
N HIS A 385 3.21 -13.28 12.05
CA HIS A 385 2.66 -13.75 10.78
C HIS A 385 1.83 -12.62 10.15
N PRO A 386 2.47 -11.66 9.46
CA PRO A 386 1.76 -10.51 8.92
C PRO A 386 0.72 -10.92 7.88
N VAL A 387 -0.54 -10.51 8.07
CA VAL A 387 -1.65 -10.83 7.17
C VAL A 387 -2.26 -9.58 6.52
N TYR A 388 -2.03 -8.41 7.11
CA TYR A 388 -2.45 -7.12 6.56
C TYR A 388 -1.26 -6.21 6.31
N LEU A 389 -1.37 -5.37 5.29
CA LEU A 389 -0.43 -4.31 4.94
C LEU A 389 -1.20 -3.02 4.71
N ALA A 390 -0.88 -1.99 5.48
CA ALA A 390 -1.36 -0.64 5.28
C ALA A 390 -0.22 0.29 4.88
N ILE A 391 -0.52 1.21 3.96
CA ILE A 391 0.38 2.29 3.58
C ILE A 391 -0.41 3.60 3.68
N PHE A 392 0.16 4.54 4.41
CA PHE A 392 -0.34 5.90 4.53
C PHE A 392 0.61 6.84 3.81
N ARG A 393 0.08 7.89 3.20
CA ARG A 393 0.86 8.97 2.61
C ARG A 393 0.27 10.35 2.85
N GLN A 394 1.13 11.36 2.90
CA GLN A 394 0.72 12.76 3.01
C GLN A 394 1.83 13.71 2.53
N SER A 395 1.46 14.65 1.67
CA SER A 395 2.36 15.72 1.22
C SER A 395 2.67 16.72 2.33
N GLY A 396 3.85 17.32 2.28
CA GLY A 396 4.36 18.31 3.24
C GLY A 396 4.56 17.78 4.66
N SER A 397 4.63 16.46 4.86
CA SER A 397 4.71 15.82 6.18
C SER A 397 5.82 14.78 6.22
N SER A 398 6.41 14.53 7.39
CA SER A 398 7.35 13.42 7.58
C SER A 398 6.58 12.11 7.78
N GLY A 399 7.18 10.97 7.46
CA GLY A 399 6.54 9.66 7.68
C GLY A 399 6.08 9.42 9.14
N ALA A 400 6.81 9.98 10.11
CA ALA A 400 6.45 9.88 11.52
C ALA A 400 5.20 10.68 11.89
N ALA A 401 4.96 11.82 11.24
CA ALA A 401 3.78 12.66 11.47
C ALA A 401 2.46 11.95 11.08
N LEU A 402 2.53 10.90 10.25
CA LEU A 402 1.36 10.12 9.85
C LEU A 402 0.91 9.14 10.95
N ALA A 403 1.70 8.95 12.02
CA ALA A 403 1.42 7.95 13.04
C ALA A 403 0.07 8.16 13.76
N ALA A 404 -0.29 9.40 14.08
CA ALA A 404 -1.56 9.71 14.73
C ALA A 404 -2.77 9.37 13.86
N LYS A 405 -2.71 9.76 12.58
CA LYS A 405 -3.75 9.41 11.59
C LYS A 405 -3.85 7.90 11.40
N ALA A 406 -2.71 7.23 11.27
CA ALA A 406 -2.64 5.78 11.13
C ALA A 406 -3.21 5.05 12.36
N ALA A 407 -2.83 5.46 13.57
CA ALA A 407 -3.35 4.88 14.81
C ALA A 407 -4.88 5.01 14.92
N GLY A 408 -5.44 6.12 14.45
CA GLY A 408 -6.90 6.31 14.34
C GLY A 408 -7.58 5.22 13.50
N LEU A 409 -7.09 5.01 12.28
CA LEU A 409 -7.64 4.00 11.35
C LEU A 409 -7.34 2.57 11.81
N LEU A 410 -6.14 2.30 12.34
CA LEU A 410 -5.74 0.99 12.85
C LEU A 410 -6.63 0.49 13.98
N ARG A 411 -7.11 1.37 14.87
CA ARG A 411 -8.08 0.99 15.93
C ARG A 411 -9.41 0.52 15.35
N ASP A 412 -9.86 1.13 14.26
CA ASP A 412 -11.09 0.71 13.61
C ASP A 412 -10.90 -0.60 12.83
N TRP A 413 -9.82 -0.67 12.05
CA TRP A 413 -9.45 -1.87 11.30
C TRP A 413 -9.19 -3.08 12.17
N GLN A 414 -8.65 -2.91 13.39
CA GLN A 414 -8.51 -4.02 14.33
C GLN A 414 -9.85 -4.70 14.64
N ARG A 415 -10.94 -3.94 14.67
CA ARG A 415 -12.30 -4.45 14.94
C ARG A 415 -12.93 -5.04 13.69
N ARG A 416 -12.76 -4.39 12.53
CA ARG A 416 -13.34 -4.81 11.25
C ARG A 416 -12.62 -5.98 10.59
N PHE A 417 -11.31 -6.06 10.76
CA PHE A 417 -10.40 -7.01 10.11
C PHE A 417 -9.57 -7.76 11.17
N PRO A 418 -10.20 -8.61 11.99
CA PRO A 418 -9.49 -9.37 13.01
C PRO A 418 -8.54 -10.41 12.37
N SER A 419 -7.26 -10.36 12.75
CA SER A 419 -6.21 -11.21 12.17
C SER A 419 -6.47 -12.72 12.29
N ARG A 420 -7.18 -13.17 13.34
CA ARG A 420 -7.57 -14.57 13.52
C ARG A 420 -8.45 -15.13 12.40
N TYR A 421 -9.11 -14.27 11.62
CA TYR A 421 -9.96 -14.66 10.50
C TYR A 421 -9.40 -14.25 9.14
N ALA A 422 -8.16 -13.76 9.09
CA ALA A 422 -7.63 -13.14 7.89
C ALA A 422 -7.19 -14.14 6.81
N ALA A 423 -6.81 -15.35 7.20
CA ALA A 423 -6.11 -16.31 6.35
C ALA A 423 -6.83 -17.67 6.31
N VAL A 424 -6.79 -18.31 5.15
CA VAL A 424 -7.29 -19.68 4.94
C VAL A 424 -6.27 -20.46 4.13
N ARG A 425 -6.00 -21.70 4.54
CA ARG A 425 -5.18 -22.65 3.78
C ARG A 425 -6.08 -23.66 3.10
N VAL A 426 -5.95 -23.82 1.79
CA VAL A 426 -6.78 -24.68 0.94
C VAL A 426 -5.91 -25.68 0.22
N HIS A 427 -6.16 -26.98 0.40
CA HIS A 427 -5.63 -28.03 -0.45
C HIS A 427 -6.38 -27.99 -1.79
N VAL A 428 -5.73 -27.45 -2.81
CA VAL A 428 -6.34 -27.19 -4.11
C VAL A 428 -6.30 -28.46 -4.95
N LEU A 429 -7.42 -28.75 -5.62
CA LEU A 429 -7.61 -29.89 -6.50
C LEU A 429 -7.31 -31.24 -5.84
N SER A 430 -7.67 -31.31 -4.56
CA SER A 430 -7.30 -32.36 -3.60
C SER A 430 -7.76 -33.78 -4.00
N ALA A 431 -8.87 -33.89 -4.73
CA ALA A 431 -9.42 -35.16 -5.20
C ALA A 431 -9.12 -35.47 -6.67
N THR A 432 -8.24 -34.69 -7.32
CA THR A 432 -7.91 -34.86 -8.74
C THR A 432 -6.45 -35.26 -8.94
N ASP A 433 -6.17 -35.92 -10.07
CA ASP A 433 -4.80 -36.29 -10.45
C ASP A 433 -3.92 -35.03 -10.60
N PRO A 434 -2.79 -34.92 -9.87
CA PRO A 434 -1.85 -33.80 -10.02
C PRO A 434 -1.34 -33.58 -11.45
N ALA A 435 -1.30 -34.62 -12.30
CA ALA A 435 -0.90 -34.50 -13.70
C ALA A 435 -1.98 -33.85 -14.59
N SER A 436 -3.22 -33.73 -14.10
CA SER A 436 -4.35 -33.21 -14.87
C SER A 436 -4.49 -31.69 -14.83
N TRP A 437 -3.63 -30.98 -14.11
CA TRP A 437 -3.69 -29.52 -13.96
C TRP A 437 -2.33 -28.91 -13.64
N GLN A 438 -2.21 -27.59 -13.85
CA GLN A 438 -1.00 -26.85 -13.56
C GLN A 438 -1.29 -25.43 -13.10
N THR A 439 -0.30 -24.79 -12.48
CA THR A 439 -0.36 -23.38 -12.06
C THR A 439 0.68 -22.54 -12.79
N HIS A 440 0.28 -21.36 -13.22
CA HIS A 440 1.17 -20.37 -13.84
C HIS A 440 0.81 -18.96 -13.34
N SER A 441 1.71 -18.00 -13.53
CA SER A 441 1.45 -16.58 -13.24
C SER A 441 1.85 -15.75 -14.45
N ASP A 442 1.02 -14.77 -14.79
CA ASP A 442 1.35 -13.76 -15.81
C ASP A 442 2.28 -12.67 -15.27
N CYS A 443 2.50 -12.67 -13.96
CA CYS A 443 3.40 -11.75 -13.29
C CYS A 443 4.65 -12.50 -12.82
N PRO A 444 5.78 -11.78 -12.65
CA PRO A 444 6.99 -12.40 -12.13
C PRO A 444 6.74 -13.06 -10.77
N GLU A 445 7.44 -14.17 -10.54
CA GLU A 445 7.31 -14.97 -9.31
C GLU A 445 8.57 -14.87 -8.46
N LEU A 446 8.39 -14.91 -7.14
CA LEU A 446 9.44 -15.06 -6.15
C LEU A 446 9.28 -16.43 -5.47
N GLU A 447 10.40 -17.11 -5.28
CA GLU A 447 10.46 -18.32 -4.47
C GLU A 447 11.08 -18.02 -3.10
N ALA A 448 10.40 -18.48 -2.04
CA ALA A 448 10.83 -18.36 -0.66
C ALA A 448 10.60 -19.70 0.06
N GLY A 449 11.63 -20.55 0.04
CA GLY A 449 11.50 -21.94 0.53
C GLY A 449 10.50 -22.73 -0.31
N SER A 450 9.45 -23.26 0.32
CA SER A 450 8.35 -23.97 -0.36
C SER A 450 7.28 -23.05 -0.96
N ALA A 451 7.36 -21.75 -0.69
CA ALA A 451 6.36 -20.77 -1.12
C ALA A 451 6.70 -20.16 -2.47
N ARG A 452 5.72 -20.14 -3.37
CA ARG A 452 5.71 -19.38 -4.62
C ARG A 452 4.80 -18.17 -4.46
N ILE A 453 5.35 -17.00 -4.72
CA ILE A 453 4.71 -15.71 -4.52
C ILE A 453 4.63 -15.01 -5.88
N SER A 454 3.42 -14.82 -6.41
CA SER A 454 3.23 -13.89 -7.54
C SER A 454 3.31 -12.45 -7.05
N LEU A 455 4.08 -11.62 -7.76
CA LEU A 455 4.20 -10.19 -7.50
C LEU A 455 2.88 -9.42 -7.69
N CYS A 456 1.93 -9.97 -8.47
CA CYS A 456 0.59 -9.42 -8.62
C CYS A 456 -0.46 -10.05 -7.70
N GLY A 457 -0.04 -10.97 -6.81
CA GLY A 457 -0.91 -11.59 -5.81
C GLY A 457 -1.79 -12.74 -6.29
N HIS A 458 -1.68 -13.16 -7.55
CA HIS A 458 -2.54 -14.19 -8.12
C HIS A 458 -1.82 -15.18 -9.05
N PHE A 459 -2.43 -16.36 -9.17
CA PHE A 459 -2.04 -17.43 -10.07
C PHE A 459 -3.25 -17.85 -10.91
N TYR A 460 -2.96 -18.48 -12.05
CA TYR A 460 -3.94 -19.13 -12.90
C TYR A 460 -3.79 -20.64 -12.77
N ILE A 461 -4.92 -21.34 -12.68
CA ILE A 461 -5.00 -22.79 -12.77
C ILE A 461 -5.60 -23.14 -14.12
N THR A 462 -4.89 -23.95 -14.89
CA THR A 462 -5.41 -24.68 -16.06
C THR A 462 -5.61 -26.13 -15.67
N SER A 463 -6.81 -26.68 -15.89
CA SER A 463 -7.19 -28.04 -15.47
C SER A 463 -7.96 -28.76 -16.57
N THR A 464 -7.61 -30.03 -16.77
CA THR A 464 -8.34 -30.99 -17.61
C THR A 464 -9.15 -31.97 -16.76
N ALA A 465 -9.11 -31.83 -15.42
CA ALA A 465 -9.79 -32.72 -14.49
C ALA A 465 -11.31 -32.64 -14.66
N ARG A 466 -11.96 -33.80 -14.72
CA ARG A 466 -13.42 -33.90 -14.83
C ARG A 466 -14.08 -33.26 -13.61
N GLY A 467 -14.98 -32.30 -13.83
CA GLY A 467 -15.69 -31.60 -12.75
C GLY A 467 -14.97 -30.37 -12.20
N SER A 468 -13.73 -30.09 -12.64
CA SER A 468 -13.08 -28.79 -12.41
C SER A 468 -13.43 -27.80 -13.53
N ARG A 469 -13.37 -26.50 -13.23
CA ARG A 469 -13.29 -25.47 -14.28
C ARG A 469 -11.98 -25.63 -15.06
N SER A 470 -12.04 -25.42 -16.37
CA SER A 470 -10.87 -25.52 -17.25
C SER A 470 -9.83 -24.46 -16.93
N GLU A 471 -10.27 -23.25 -16.63
CA GLU A 471 -9.42 -22.13 -16.25
C GLU A 471 -10.03 -21.30 -15.13
N ARG A 472 -9.18 -20.83 -14.21
CA ARG A 472 -9.57 -19.97 -13.10
C ARG A 472 -8.40 -19.19 -12.55
N ARG A 473 -8.70 -18.04 -11.94
CA ARG A 473 -7.75 -17.26 -11.15
C ARG A 473 -7.90 -17.60 -9.66
N ILE A 474 -6.78 -17.72 -8.97
CA ILE A 474 -6.72 -17.87 -7.52
C ILE A 474 -5.76 -16.82 -6.94
N ASN A 475 -6.15 -16.17 -5.85
CA ASN A 475 -5.32 -15.14 -5.20
C ASN A 475 -4.65 -15.73 -3.97
N GLY A 476 -3.37 -15.43 -3.73
CA GLY A 476 -2.65 -15.95 -2.57
C GLY A 476 -1.20 -16.39 -2.84
N ILE A 477 -0.71 -17.25 -1.95
CA ILE A 477 0.62 -17.83 -1.95
C ILE A 477 0.48 -19.35 -2.14
N LEU A 478 1.21 -19.91 -3.11
CA LEU A 478 1.20 -21.35 -3.34
C LEU A 478 2.34 -22.01 -2.57
N HIS A 479 2.02 -22.97 -1.73
CA HIS A 479 2.98 -23.80 -1.01
C HIS A 479 3.06 -25.17 -1.69
N ARG A 480 4.26 -25.54 -2.13
CA ARG A 480 4.54 -26.89 -2.65
C ARG A 480 5.09 -27.78 -1.55
N SER A 481 4.54 -28.99 -1.42
CA SER A 481 5.18 -30.01 -0.59
C SER A 481 6.51 -30.45 -1.23
N PRO A 482 7.61 -30.58 -0.47
CA PRO A 482 8.93 -30.98 -0.98
C PRO A 482 8.95 -32.31 -1.77
N ALA A 483 7.96 -33.17 -1.56
CA ALA A 483 7.89 -34.50 -2.16
C ALA A 483 6.99 -34.58 -3.42
N GLY A 484 6.61 -33.45 -4.04
CA GLY A 484 5.67 -33.45 -5.17
C GLY A 484 4.23 -33.79 -4.77
N GLY A 485 3.88 -33.59 -3.51
CA GLY A 485 2.57 -33.88 -2.93
C GLY A 485 1.54 -32.75 -3.05
N ALA A 486 0.66 -32.66 -2.04
CA ALA A 486 -0.43 -31.68 -1.95
C ALA A 486 0.02 -30.23 -2.26
N THR A 487 -0.74 -29.56 -3.11
CA THR A 487 -0.57 -28.11 -3.36
C THR A 487 -1.51 -27.35 -2.44
N VAL A 488 -0.94 -26.53 -1.56
CA VAL A 488 -1.71 -25.73 -0.60
C VAL A 488 -1.67 -24.27 -1.01
N LEU A 489 -2.84 -23.68 -1.26
CA LEU A 489 -3.01 -22.25 -1.41
C LEU A 489 -3.25 -21.62 -0.03
N GLU A 490 -2.39 -20.70 0.38
CA GLU A 490 -2.70 -19.77 1.46
C GLU A 490 -3.30 -18.50 0.84
N THR A 491 -4.55 -18.20 1.17
CA THR A 491 -5.32 -17.06 0.64
C THR A 491 -5.88 -16.22 1.79
N ASP A 492 -6.31 -14.99 1.49
CA ASP A 492 -7.16 -14.27 2.43
C ASP A 492 -8.57 -14.87 2.49
N ALA A 493 -9.23 -14.70 3.64
CA ALA A 493 -10.53 -15.29 3.88
C ALA A 493 -11.65 -14.71 3.00
N GLU A 494 -11.53 -13.47 2.54
CA GLU A 494 -12.55 -12.85 1.67
C GLU A 494 -12.48 -13.44 0.27
N SER A 495 -11.27 -13.62 -0.29
CA SER A 495 -11.08 -14.36 -1.55
C SER A 495 -11.48 -15.83 -1.45
N TYR A 496 -11.22 -16.48 -0.31
CA TYR A 496 -11.74 -17.84 -0.06
C TYR A 496 -13.28 -17.87 -0.09
N ALA A 497 -13.92 -16.97 0.65
CA ALA A 497 -15.37 -16.92 0.74
C ALA A 497 -16.03 -16.57 -0.61
N ASP A 498 -15.42 -15.68 -1.40
CA ASP A 498 -15.89 -15.36 -2.74
C ASP A 498 -15.90 -16.59 -3.66
N ALA A 499 -14.84 -17.39 -3.60
CA ALA A 499 -14.68 -18.59 -4.42
C ALA A 499 -15.62 -19.73 -3.99
N VAL A 500 -15.86 -19.90 -2.69
CA VAL A 500 -16.83 -20.89 -2.17
C VAL A 500 -18.26 -20.47 -2.47
N LEU A 501 -18.63 -19.21 -2.22
CA LEU A 501 -19.96 -18.71 -2.56
C LEU A 501 -20.24 -18.80 -4.07
N ALA A 502 -19.23 -18.60 -4.92
CA ALA A 502 -19.37 -18.78 -6.36
C ALA A 502 -19.60 -20.24 -6.76
N ALA A 503 -19.21 -21.20 -5.93
CA ALA A 503 -19.38 -22.62 -6.17
C ALA A 503 -20.69 -23.16 -5.60
N GLU A 504 -21.00 -22.80 -4.36
CA GLU A 504 -22.06 -23.47 -3.59
C GLU A 504 -23.34 -22.65 -3.51
N ALA A 505 -23.27 -21.32 -3.67
CA ALA A 505 -24.39 -20.43 -3.41
C ALA A 505 -24.39 -19.17 -4.29
N GLN A 506 -24.16 -19.32 -5.61
CA GLN A 506 -24.05 -18.18 -6.53
C GLN A 506 -25.31 -17.31 -6.55
N HIS A 507 -26.48 -17.91 -6.33
CA HIS A 507 -27.79 -17.27 -6.38
C HIS A 507 -28.15 -16.51 -5.09
N LEU A 508 -27.45 -16.73 -3.98
CA LEU A 508 -27.73 -16.02 -2.73
C LEU A 508 -27.31 -14.55 -2.82
N ALA A 509 -28.17 -13.67 -2.31
CA ALA A 509 -27.97 -12.23 -2.18
C ALA A 509 -28.37 -11.72 -0.78
N GLY A 510 -27.98 -10.48 -0.45
CA GLY A 510 -28.37 -9.80 0.77
C GLY A 510 -28.02 -10.56 2.07
N PRO A 511 -28.87 -10.47 3.11
CA PRO A 511 -28.60 -11.07 4.42
C PRO A 511 -28.30 -12.58 4.41
N ALA A 512 -28.93 -13.35 3.50
CA ALA A 512 -28.66 -14.78 3.36
C ALA A 512 -27.23 -15.03 2.88
N ARG A 513 -26.77 -14.24 1.91
CA ARG A 513 -25.38 -14.30 1.42
C ARG A 513 -24.40 -13.91 2.51
N ASP A 514 -24.70 -12.88 3.28
CA ASP A 514 -23.84 -12.41 4.38
C ASP A 514 -23.72 -13.44 5.50
N ALA A 515 -24.82 -14.10 5.87
CA ALA A 515 -24.83 -15.19 6.84
C ALA A 515 -23.96 -16.37 6.38
N LEU A 516 -24.18 -16.86 5.14
CA LEU A 516 -23.37 -17.96 4.62
C LEU A 516 -21.90 -17.56 4.45
N ARG A 517 -21.61 -16.33 4.01
CA ARG A 517 -20.22 -15.81 3.94
C ARG A 517 -19.53 -15.89 5.29
N ALA A 518 -20.20 -15.46 6.37
CA ALA A 518 -19.65 -15.52 7.71
C ALA A 518 -19.33 -16.97 8.13
N VAL A 519 -20.21 -17.93 7.83
CA VAL A 519 -19.97 -19.36 8.08
C VAL A 519 -18.74 -19.86 7.32
N ILE A 520 -18.61 -19.50 6.04
CA ILE A 520 -17.48 -19.91 5.20
C ILE A 520 -16.15 -19.36 5.74
N VAL A 521 -16.08 -18.08 6.10
CA VAL A 521 -14.89 -17.46 6.70
C VAL A 521 -14.56 -18.10 8.05
N TRP A 522 -15.57 -18.32 8.87
CA TRP A 522 -15.42 -18.94 10.20
C TRP A 522 -14.88 -20.37 10.10
N ASN A 523 -15.44 -21.19 9.19
CA ASN A 523 -14.97 -22.55 8.94
C ASN A 523 -13.57 -22.57 8.30
N GLY A 524 -13.32 -21.71 7.31
CA GLY A 524 -12.02 -21.65 6.61
C GLY A 524 -10.86 -21.33 7.56
N SER A 525 -11.05 -20.41 8.49
CA SER A 525 -10.04 -20.01 9.47
C SER A 525 -9.78 -21.05 10.58
N ARG A 526 -10.68 -22.04 10.75
CA ARG A 526 -10.59 -23.08 11.80
C ARG A 526 -10.44 -24.50 11.25
N GLY A 527 -10.68 -24.70 9.97
CA GLY A 527 -10.75 -26.01 9.32
C GLY A 527 -9.41 -26.71 9.13
N GLY A 528 -8.30 -26.18 9.66
CA GLY A 528 -6.98 -26.80 9.53
C GLY A 528 -6.89 -28.23 10.09
N HIS A 529 -7.78 -28.61 11.00
CA HIS A 529 -7.89 -29.97 11.54
C HIS A 529 -8.48 -30.99 10.55
N ARG A 530 -9.16 -30.53 9.48
CA ARG A 530 -9.80 -31.41 8.49
C ARG A 530 -8.77 -32.21 7.69
N HIS A 531 -7.63 -31.60 7.39
CA HIS A 531 -6.46 -32.24 6.80
C HIS A 531 -5.23 -31.91 7.65
N ALA A 532 -4.97 -32.74 8.66
CA ALA A 532 -3.93 -32.50 9.66
C ALA A 532 -2.52 -32.46 9.05
N GLU A 533 -2.30 -33.21 7.97
CA GLU A 533 -1.06 -33.31 7.21
C GLU A 533 -0.65 -31.99 6.54
N THR A 534 -1.63 -31.21 6.07
CA THR A 534 -1.43 -29.94 5.35
C THR A 534 -1.89 -28.72 6.14
N ARG A 535 -2.57 -28.95 7.28
CA ARG A 535 -3.26 -27.96 8.11
C ARG A 535 -4.17 -27.06 7.27
N SER A 536 -5.03 -27.66 6.46
CA SER A 536 -5.86 -26.96 5.47
C SER A 536 -7.28 -27.51 5.39
N VAL A 537 -8.19 -26.72 4.82
CA VAL A 537 -9.44 -27.24 4.24
C VAL A 537 -9.18 -27.78 2.84
N CYS A 538 -10.06 -28.62 2.30
CA CYS A 538 -10.00 -29.06 0.90
C CYS A 538 -11.10 -28.44 0.04
N ASP A 539 -10.95 -28.49 -1.28
CA ASP A 539 -11.87 -27.93 -2.26
C ASP A 539 -13.00 -28.89 -2.69
N THR A 540 -13.37 -29.82 -1.82
CA THR A 540 -14.44 -30.81 -2.05
C THR A 540 -15.57 -30.62 -1.06
N THR A 541 -16.66 -31.36 -1.26
CA THR A 541 -17.81 -31.39 -0.32
C THR A 541 -17.47 -31.98 1.06
N HIS A 542 -16.27 -32.56 1.25
CA HIS A 542 -15.79 -32.91 2.60
C HIS A 542 -15.55 -31.65 3.46
N CYS A 543 -15.09 -30.57 2.83
CA CYS A 543 -14.93 -29.26 3.46
C CYS A 543 -15.91 -28.28 2.80
N MET A 544 -15.47 -27.53 1.79
CA MET A 544 -16.31 -26.63 1.00
C MET A 544 -15.73 -26.54 -0.42
N VAL A 545 -16.57 -26.55 -1.43
CA VAL A 545 -16.12 -26.50 -2.83
C VAL A 545 -15.53 -25.13 -3.14
N PHE A 546 -14.25 -25.10 -3.53
CA PHE A 546 -13.52 -23.88 -3.87
C PHE A 546 -13.24 -23.83 -5.38
N LEU A 547 -13.89 -22.91 -6.10
CA LEU A 547 -13.77 -22.83 -7.57
C LEU A 547 -12.81 -21.75 -8.08
N GLY A 548 -12.24 -20.92 -7.20
CA GLY A 548 -11.52 -19.70 -7.61
C GLY A 548 -12.43 -18.70 -8.34
N GLU A 549 -11.81 -17.69 -8.95
CA GLU A 549 -12.47 -16.66 -9.74
C GLU A 549 -12.52 -17.03 -11.23
N ALA A 550 -13.63 -16.73 -11.90
CA ALA A 550 -13.72 -16.84 -13.35
C ALA A 550 -12.87 -15.76 -14.03
N LEU A 551 -12.26 -16.07 -15.17
CA LEU A 551 -11.49 -15.11 -15.97
C LEU A 551 -12.37 -14.05 -16.63
N THR A 552 -13.62 -14.41 -16.93
CA THR A 552 -14.62 -13.55 -17.55
C THR A 552 -15.70 -13.20 -16.54
N GLY A 553 -15.85 -11.91 -16.25
CA GLY A 553 -16.85 -11.40 -15.32
C GLY A 553 -16.42 -10.07 -14.67
N PRO A 554 -17.36 -9.34 -14.05
CA PRO A 554 -17.02 -8.14 -13.31
C PRO A 554 -16.09 -8.49 -12.15
N VAL A 555 -15.00 -7.73 -12.00
CA VAL A 555 -14.12 -7.80 -10.82
C VAL A 555 -15.00 -7.51 -9.60
N ARG A 556 -15.19 -8.50 -8.74
CA ARG A 556 -16.01 -8.33 -7.54
C ARG A 556 -15.26 -7.43 -6.57
N HIS A 557 -15.79 -6.23 -6.35
CA HIS A 557 -15.24 -5.33 -5.34
C HIS A 557 -15.35 -5.95 -3.95
N GLY A 558 -14.41 -5.57 -3.08
CA GLY A 558 -14.15 -6.19 -1.79
C GLY A 558 -15.32 -6.15 -0.82
N HIS A 559 -16.28 -7.08 -0.95
CA HIS A 559 -17.25 -7.33 0.10
C HIS A 559 -16.51 -7.92 1.29
N SER A 560 -16.52 -7.21 2.41
CA SER A 560 -15.88 -7.67 3.65
C SER A 560 -16.94 -8.34 4.51
N THR A 561 -16.55 -9.45 5.15
CA THR A 561 -17.41 -10.10 6.14
C THR A 561 -17.54 -9.22 7.38
N ASP A 562 -18.76 -9.02 7.87
CA ASP A 562 -18.97 -8.28 9.12
C ASP A 562 -18.38 -9.07 10.31
N ALA A 563 -17.38 -8.49 10.96
CA ALA A 563 -16.72 -9.08 12.13
C ALA A 563 -17.69 -9.38 13.29
N LYS A 564 -18.83 -8.67 13.38
CA LYS A 564 -19.87 -8.97 14.38
C LYS A 564 -20.52 -10.33 14.14
N LEU A 565 -20.74 -10.71 12.88
CA LEU A 565 -21.28 -12.04 12.53
C LEU A 565 -20.27 -13.13 12.88
N LEU A 566 -18.98 -12.88 12.68
CA LEU A 566 -17.92 -13.82 13.08
C LEU A 566 -17.85 -13.99 14.60
N GLY A 567 -18.03 -12.90 15.36
CA GLY A 567 -18.15 -12.95 16.82
C GLY A 567 -19.39 -13.73 17.28
N LEU A 568 -20.53 -13.51 16.63
CA LEU A 568 -21.75 -14.29 16.88
C LEU A 568 -21.55 -15.78 16.61
N LEU A 569 -20.83 -16.14 15.54
CA LEU A 569 -20.53 -17.54 15.24
C LEU A 569 -19.62 -18.18 16.30
N ASP A 570 -18.70 -17.43 16.92
CA ASP A 570 -17.94 -17.93 18.07
C ASP A 570 -18.87 -18.32 19.23
N GLU A 571 -19.89 -17.49 19.49
CA GLU A 571 -20.88 -17.75 20.54
C GLU A 571 -21.79 -18.95 20.19
N LEU A 572 -22.25 -19.03 18.94
CA LEU A 572 -23.19 -20.06 18.49
C LEU A 572 -22.54 -21.43 18.25
N ALA A 573 -21.24 -21.47 17.96
CA ALA A 573 -20.52 -22.72 17.75
C ALA A 573 -20.44 -23.56 19.03
N GLY A 574 -20.29 -22.93 20.20
CA GLY A 574 -20.02 -23.64 21.45
C GLY A 574 -18.76 -24.50 21.30
N ASP A 575 -18.87 -25.80 21.56
CA ASP A 575 -17.78 -26.78 21.42
C ASP A 575 -17.64 -27.36 19.99
N ARG A 576 -18.39 -26.85 19.02
CA ARG A 576 -18.32 -27.34 17.63
C ARG A 576 -17.07 -26.77 16.95
N ASP A 577 -16.27 -27.65 16.36
CA ASP A 577 -15.12 -27.26 15.53
C ASP A 577 -15.49 -26.98 14.06
N TRP A 578 -16.74 -27.23 13.69
CA TRP A 578 -17.26 -27.01 12.34
C TRP A 578 -18.75 -26.66 12.31
N LEU A 579 -19.10 -25.69 11.48
CA LEU A 579 -20.48 -25.27 11.25
C LEU A 579 -20.96 -25.80 9.89
N ALA A 580 -21.78 -26.84 9.92
CA ALA A 580 -22.26 -27.49 8.71
C ALA A 580 -23.30 -26.60 7.98
N PHE A 581 -23.32 -26.66 6.66
CA PHE A 581 -24.34 -26.04 5.84
C PHE A 581 -24.60 -26.86 4.58
N ALA A 582 -25.79 -26.74 4.02
CA ALA A 582 -26.20 -27.47 2.83
C ALA A 582 -27.24 -26.69 2.01
N ASN A 583 -27.52 -27.15 0.80
CA ASN A 583 -28.59 -26.58 -0.04
C ASN A 583 -29.93 -26.51 0.71
N GLY A 584 -30.31 -27.59 1.38
CA GLY A 584 -31.54 -27.68 2.16
C GLY A 584 -32.79 -27.62 1.29
N GLY A 585 -33.84 -26.97 1.82
CA GLY A 585 -35.09 -26.71 1.10
C GLY A 585 -36.24 -27.69 1.38
N ALA A 586 -37.43 -27.31 0.94
CA ALA A 586 -38.69 -28.06 1.17
C ALA A 586 -39.13 -28.92 -0.03
N GLN A 587 -38.33 -28.97 -1.10
CA GLN A 587 -38.68 -29.72 -2.31
C GLN A 587 -38.71 -31.22 -2.03
N ARG A 588 -39.84 -31.87 -2.33
CA ARG A 588 -39.96 -33.33 -2.27
C ARG A 588 -39.27 -33.97 -3.46
N TRP A 589 -38.58 -35.07 -3.24
CA TRP A 589 -37.98 -35.88 -4.28
C TRP A 589 -38.38 -37.35 -4.13
N GLN A 590 -38.39 -38.05 -5.25
CA GLN A 590 -38.57 -39.50 -5.32
C GLN A 590 -37.58 -40.10 -6.31
N ARG A 591 -37.04 -41.27 -6.00
CA ARG A 591 -36.17 -42.01 -6.91
C ARG A 591 -36.41 -43.50 -6.77
N GLN A 592 -36.67 -44.15 -7.89
CA GLN A 592 -36.75 -45.60 -7.99
C GLN A 592 -35.40 -46.12 -8.49
N ILE A 593 -34.83 -47.11 -7.79
CA ILE A 593 -33.55 -47.73 -8.14
C ILE A 593 -33.77 -49.23 -8.33
N PRO A 594 -33.37 -49.82 -9.47
CA PRO A 594 -33.45 -51.26 -9.69
C PRO A 594 -32.62 -52.06 -8.68
N LEU A 595 -33.12 -53.22 -8.26
CA LEU A 595 -32.43 -54.13 -7.34
C LEU A 595 -31.05 -54.53 -7.86
N ALA A 596 -30.91 -54.77 -9.16
CA ALA A 596 -29.63 -55.08 -9.80
C ALA A 596 -28.60 -53.94 -9.65
N GLU A 597 -29.04 -52.68 -9.65
CA GLU A 597 -28.15 -51.54 -9.42
C GLU A 597 -27.71 -51.47 -7.96
N LEU A 598 -28.61 -51.71 -7.01
CA LEU A 598 -28.30 -51.75 -5.58
C LEU A 598 -27.31 -52.88 -5.26
N GLN A 599 -27.58 -54.09 -5.76
CA GLN A 599 -26.68 -55.26 -5.64
C GLN A 599 -25.27 -54.92 -6.14
N ARG A 600 -25.17 -54.24 -7.30
CA ARG A 600 -23.89 -53.82 -7.86
C ARG A 600 -23.19 -52.75 -7.02
N LEU A 601 -23.91 -51.74 -6.52
CA LEU A 601 -23.34 -50.62 -5.78
C LEU A 601 -22.85 -51.02 -4.38
N PHE A 602 -23.55 -51.95 -3.73
CA PHE A 602 -23.18 -52.46 -2.40
C PHE A 602 -22.36 -53.77 -2.47
N ALA A 603 -22.09 -54.29 -3.68
CA ALA A 603 -21.37 -55.54 -3.91
C ALA A 603 -22.01 -56.78 -3.24
N GLU A 604 -23.34 -56.83 -3.23
CA GLU A 604 -24.13 -57.88 -2.56
C GLU A 604 -25.01 -58.66 -3.54
N GLN A 605 -25.12 -59.97 -3.36
CA GLN A 605 -25.88 -60.83 -4.30
C GLN A 605 -27.39 -60.74 -4.09
N GLN A 606 -27.87 -60.48 -2.87
CA GLN A 606 -29.30 -60.40 -2.55
C GLN A 606 -29.53 -59.37 -1.45
N ILE A 607 -30.49 -58.48 -1.67
CA ILE A 607 -30.93 -57.49 -0.69
C ILE A 607 -32.40 -57.76 -0.40
N PHE A 608 -32.70 -58.25 0.80
CA PHE A 608 -34.06 -58.63 1.20
C PHE A 608 -34.85 -57.44 1.73
N ASP A 609 -34.17 -56.53 2.43
CA ASP A 609 -34.83 -55.39 3.03
C ASP A 609 -33.90 -54.19 3.18
N ILE A 610 -34.48 -52.99 3.15
CA ILE A 610 -33.79 -51.72 3.36
C ILE A 610 -34.67 -50.86 4.25
N ARG A 611 -34.20 -50.59 5.47
CA ARG A 611 -34.97 -49.85 6.47
C ARG A 611 -34.21 -48.65 6.99
N ARG A 612 -34.90 -47.54 7.15
CA ARG A 612 -34.35 -46.39 7.86
C ARG A 612 -34.46 -46.62 9.37
N GLU A 613 -33.37 -46.33 10.08
CA GLU A 613 -33.29 -46.40 11.54
C GLU A 613 -32.84 -45.06 12.09
N ARG A 614 -33.47 -44.60 13.18
CA ARG A 614 -33.03 -43.43 13.95
C ARG A 614 -32.56 -43.93 15.32
N ARG A 615 -31.30 -43.68 15.66
CA ARG A 615 -30.72 -44.05 16.95
C ARG A 615 -31.10 -43.05 18.05
N LYS A 616 -30.84 -43.41 19.31
CA LYS A 616 -31.21 -42.60 20.50
C LYS A 616 -30.51 -41.24 20.56
N ASP A 617 -29.32 -41.14 19.97
CA ASP A 617 -28.56 -39.90 19.78
C ASP A 617 -29.10 -39.04 18.63
N GLY A 618 -30.16 -39.48 17.95
CA GLY A 618 -30.75 -38.81 16.80
C GLY A 618 -30.10 -39.15 15.47
N ALA A 619 -28.99 -39.91 15.45
CA ALA A 619 -28.28 -40.25 14.24
C ALA A 619 -29.11 -41.16 13.32
N LEU A 620 -29.07 -40.87 12.02
CA LEU A 620 -29.81 -41.59 10.99
C LEU A 620 -28.93 -42.65 10.33
N TYR A 621 -29.43 -43.87 10.31
CA TYR A 621 -28.82 -45.03 9.68
C TYR A 621 -29.80 -45.67 8.70
N VAL A 622 -29.27 -46.41 7.74
CA VAL A 622 -30.04 -47.29 6.86
C VAL A 622 -29.53 -48.71 7.11
N ARG A 623 -30.41 -49.56 7.60
CA ARG A 623 -30.14 -50.97 7.79
C ARG A 623 -30.47 -51.73 6.52
N MET A 624 -29.48 -52.41 5.98
CA MET A 624 -29.61 -53.31 4.84
C MET A 624 -29.61 -54.75 5.34
N VAL A 625 -30.57 -55.55 4.89
CA VAL A 625 -30.73 -56.95 5.30
C VAL A 625 -30.42 -57.85 4.11
N TYR A 626 -29.48 -58.75 4.31
CA TYR A 626 -29.02 -59.75 3.35
C TYR A 626 -29.46 -61.16 3.79
N ALA A 627 -29.04 -62.19 3.05
CA ALA A 627 -29.41 -63.59 3.34
C ALA A 627 -28.91 -64.03 4.72
N ASP A 628 -27.62 -63.79 4.99
CA ASP A 628 -26.92 -64.34 6.15
C ASP A 628 -26.37 -63.26 7.09
N ALA A 629 -26.60 -61.99 6.79
CA ALA A 629 -26.06 -60.85 7.53
C ALA A 629 -26.95 -59.60 7.39
N ASP A 630 -26.71 -58.62 8.23
CA ASP A 630 -27.24 -57.28 8.13
C ASP A 630 -26.16 -56.24 8.40
N GLU A 631 -26.29 -55.08 7.78
CA GLU A 631 -25.39 -53.95 8.03
C GLU A 631 -26.19 -52.67 8.31
N ALA A 632 -25.66 -51.81 9.17
CA ALA A 632 -26.21 -50.50 9.43
C ALA A 632 -25.26 -49.42 8.89
N LEU A 633 -25.62 -48.84 7.76
CA LEU A 633 -24.86 -47.76 7.13
C LEU A 633 -25.29 -46.41 7.69
N ALA A 634 -24.34 -45.52 7.98
CA ALA A 634 -24.69 -44.13 8.24
C ALA A 634 -25.42 -43.54 7.02
N CYS A 635 -26.48 -42.76 7.24
CA CYS A 635 -27.34 -42.35 6.12
C CYS A 635 -26.58 -41.56 5.04
N GLU A 636 -25.56 -40.80 5.41
CA GLU A 636 -24.69 -40.10 4.45
C GLU A 636 -23.92 -41.06 3.53
N VAL A 637 -23.41 -42.19 4.06
CA VAL A 637 -22.75 -43.21 3.24
C VAL A 637 -23.74 -43.80 2.24
N PHE A 638 -24.95 -44.15 2.72
CA PHE A 638 -26.00 -44.70 1.89
C PHE A 638 -26.45 -43.74 0.77
N ARG A 639 -26.77 -42.49 1.15
CA ARG A 639 -27.18 -41.43 0.23
C ARG A 639 -26.11 -41.15 -0.83
N ASN A 640 -24.84 -41.03 -0.44
CA ASN A 640 -23.75 -40.74 -1.37
C ASN A 640 -23.51 -41.88 -2.36
N THR A 641 -23.59 -43.13 -1.88
CA THR A 641 -23.47 -44.34 -2.73
C THR A 641 -24.54 -44.36 -3.82
N LEU A 642 -25.77 -44.00 -3.46
CA LEU A 642 -26.92 -43.99 -4.37
C LEU A 642 -27.11 -42.65 -5.10
N LYS A 643 -26.32 -41.62 -4.78
CA LYS A 643 -26.48 -40.24 -5.27
C LYS A 643 -27.89 -39.67 -5.00
N LEU A 644 -28.43 -39.91 -3.81
CA LEU A 644 -29.73 -39.38 -3.41
C LEU A 644 -29.62 -37.90 -2.99
N PRO A 645 -30.66 -37.06 -3.21
CA PRO A 645 -30.60 -35.64 -2.86
C PRO A 645 -30.39 -35.37 -1.36
N SER A 646 -31.06 -36.12 -0.49
CA SER A 646 -30.92 -36.10 0.97
C SER A 646 -31.06 -37.52 1.55
N CYS A 647 -30.92 -37.68 2.86
CA CYS A 647 -31.26 -38.94 3.52
C CYS A 647 -32.76 -39.24 3.27
N PRO A 648 -33.13 -40.42 2.74
CA PRO A 648 -34.53 -40.74 2.49
C PRO A 648 -35.35 -40.69 3.77
N ASP A 649 -36.55 -40.13 3.69
CA ASP A 649 -37.56 -40.17 4.76
C ASP A 649 -38.36 -41.48 4.71
N SER A 650 -38.55 -42.02 3.51
CA SER A 650 -39.27 -43.27 3.25
C SER A 650 -38.47 -44.15 2.28
N ILE A 651 -38.43 -45.45 2.59
CA ILE A 651 -37.83 -46.51 1.76
C ILE A 651 -38.85 -47.63 1.64
N GLN A 652 -39.24 -47.98 0.42
CA GLN A 652 -40.27 -48.99 0.15
C GLN A 652 -39.87 -49.85 -1.05
N SER A 653 -40.23 -51.13 -1.03
CA SER A 653 -40.20 -51.96 -2.24
C SER A 653 -41.26 -51.43 -3.20
N ALA A 654 -40.85 -51.00 -4.40
CA ALA A 654 -41.79 -50.51 -5.41
C ALA A 654 -42.44 -51.69 -6.16
N ASP A 655 -41.63 -52.72 -6.40
CA ASP A 655 -41.99 -54.03 -6.92
C ASP A 655 -40.90 -55.07 -6.53
N ASN A 656 -41.03 -56.31 -7.01
CA ASN A 656 -40.05 -57.37 -6.72
C ASN A 656 -38.65 -57.14 -7.33
N GLN A 657 -38.43 -56.06 -8.09
CA GLN A 657 -37.20 -55.78 -8.82
C GLN A 657 -36.65 -54.37 -8.58
N SER A 658 -37.28 -53.56 -7.72
CA SER A 658 -36.88 -52.17 -7.50
C SER A 658 -37.33 -51.61 -6.15
N TRP A 659 -36.58 -50.62 -5.68
CA TRP A 659 -36.85 -49.90 -4.44
C TRP A 659 -37.16 -48.43 -4.74
N LEU A 660 -38.18 -47.90 -4.07
CA LEU A 660 -38.58 -46.51 -4.10
C LEU A 660 -38.04 -45.78 -2.86
N PHE A 661 -37.29 -44.71 -3.09
CA PHE A 661 -36.76 -43.81 -2.09
C PHE A 661 -37.45 -42.46 -2.21
N GLN A 662 -37.89 -41.89 -1.09
CA GLN A 662 -38.51 -40.57 -1.05
C GLN A 662 -37.92 -39.74 0.08
N GLY A 663 -37.80 -38.43 -0.12
CA GLY A 663 -37.32 -37.52 0.91
C GLY A 663 -37.61 -36.06 0.58
N ILE A 664 -37.16 -35.18 1.47
CA ILE A 664 -37.31 -33.73 1.35
C ILE A 664 -35.93 -33.06 1.34
N GLY A 665 -35.83 -32.01 0.52
CA GLY A 665 -34.65 -31.14 0.45
C GLY A 665 -33.41 -31.82 -0.13
N ALA A 666 -32.28 -31.13 -0.02
CA ALA A 666 -30.98 -31.63 -0.46
C ALA A 666 -29.90 -31.38 0.60
N GLY A 667 -29.01 -32.36 0.81
CA GLY A 667 -27.93 -32.25 1.80
C GLY A 667 -28.14 -33.10 3.05
N HIS A 668 -27.27 -32.86 4.04
CA HIS A 668 -27.22 -33.62 5.30
C HIS A 668 -28.22 -33.12 6.36
N GLY A 669 -28.89 -31.99 6.13
CA GLY A 669 -29.95 -31.48 7.00
C GLY A 669 -29.49 -30.90 8.34
N GLU A 670 -28.21 -30.57 8.48
CA GLU A 670 -27.64 -29.96 9.69
C GLU A 670 -27.18 -28.53 9.42
N GLY A 671 -27.30 -27.67 10.43
CA GLY A 671 -26.83 -26.29 10.39
C GLY A 671 -27.58 -25.41 9.39
N LEU A 672 -26.86 -24.58 8.63
CA LEU A 672 -27.48 -23.59 7.75
C LEU A 672 -27.99 -24.23 6.44
N SER A 673 -29.30 -24.09 6.20
CA SER A 673 -29.94 -24.41 4.91
C SER A 673 -29.93 -23.18 4.01
N ILE A 674 -29.32 -23.29 2.82
CA ILE A 674 -29.21 -22.19 1.83
C ILE A 674 -30.60 -21.70 1.42
N GLU A 675 -31.53 -22.62 1.11
CA GLU A 675 -32.89 -22.26 0.73
C GLU A 675 -33.66 -21.61 1.88
N THR A 676 -33.52 -22.14 3.11
CA THR A 676 -34.18 -21.54 4.27
C THR A 676 -33.60 -20.16 4.58
N ALA A 677 -32.30 -19.97 4.44
CA ALA A 677 -31.66 -18.66 4.58
C ALA A 677 -32.20 -17.67 3.55
N ARG A 678 -32.38 -18.11 2.29
CA ARG A 678 -33.00 -17.30 1.22
C ARG A 678 -34.43 -16.89 1.59
N GLU A 679 -35.26 -17.84 2.00
CA GLU A 679 -36.66 -17.58 2.41
C GLU A 679 -36.74 -16.62 3.60
N LEU A 680 -35.88 -16.78 4.61
CA LEU A 680 -35.81 -15.89 5.76
C LEU A 680 -35.37 -14.48 5.35
N ALA A 681 -34.39 -14.35 4.45
CA ALA A 681 -33.95 -13.06 3.93
C ALA A 681 -35.05 -12.37 3.10
N GLU A 682 -35.79 -13.11 2.28
CA GLU A 682 -36.97 -12.61 1.54
C GLU A 682 -38.07 -12.14 2.49
N ALA A 683 -38.21 -12.78 3.66
CA ALA A 683 -39.08 -12.33 4.74
C ALA A 683 -38.50 -11.16 5.57
N GLY A 684 -37.40 -10.53 5.14
CA GLY A 684 -36.80 -9.37 5.77
C GLY A 684 -35.97 -9.68 7.03
N ARG A 685 -35.56 -10.93 7.25
CA ARG A 685 -34.68 -11.30 8.37
C ARG A 685 -33.24 -10.90 8.11
N SER A 686 -32.54 -10.51 9.17
CA SER A 686 -31.12 -10.15 9.14
C SER A 686 -30.22 -11.40 9.09
N ALA A 687 -28.95 -11.20 8.71
CA ALA A 687 -27.95 -12.26 8.71
C ALA A 687 -27.77 -12.87 10.11
N GLU A 688 -27.76 -12.04 11.16
CA GLU A 688 -27.74 -12.50 12.55
C GLU A 688 -28.91 -13.44 12.87
N HIS A 689 -30.14 -13.09 12.45
CA HIS A 689 -31.30 -13.92 12.70
C HIS A 689 -31.18 -15.28 12.00
N ILE A 690 -30.70 -15.29 10.76
CA ILE A 690 -30.48 -16.52 9.98
C ILE A 690 -29.44 -17.41 10.67
N LEU A 691 -28.34 -16.84 11.16
CA LEU A 691 -27.32 -17.61 11.89
C LEU A 691 -27.85 -18.19 13.19
N ARG A 692 -28.65 -17.43 13.94
CA ARG A 692 -29.28 -17.92 15.17
C ARG A 692 -30.29 -19.04 14.89
N ASP A 693 -31.11 -18.91 13.85
CA ASP A 693 -32.06 -19.96 13.46
C ASP A 693 -31.36 -21.29 13.12
N ALA A 694 -30.22 -21.19 12.42
CA ALA A 694 -29.43 -22.32 11.99
C ALA A 694 -28.65 -23.02 13.13
N TYR A 695 -28.04 -22.24 14.03
CA TYR A 695 -27.03 -22.79 14.95
C TYR A 695 -27.34 -22.68 16.45
N ALA A 696 -28.33 -21.86 16.85
CA ALA A 696 -28.70 -21.77 18.26
C ALA A 696 -29.16 -23.14 18.78
N ILE A 697 -28.74 -23.48 20.00
CA ILE A 697 -29.17 -24.71 20.67
C ILE A 697 -30.68 -24.60 20.86
N LYS A 698 -31.44 -25.38 20.09
CA LYS A 698 -32.88 -25.54 20.30
C LYS A 698 -33.05 -26.38 21.55
N THR A 699 -33.26 -25.74 22.70
CA THR A 699 -33.72 -26.45 23.89
C THR A 699 -35.03 -27.14 23.53
N ALA A 700 -35.04 -28.47 23.63
CA ALA A 700 -36.22 -29.28 23.34
C ALA A 700 -37.40 -28.74 24.15
N ARG A 701 -38.48 -28.35 23.45
CA ARG A 701 -39.79 -28.17 24.06
C ARG A 701 -40.50 -29.51 24.15
#